data_AF-A0A2B7WER5-F1
#
_entry.id   AF-A0A2B7WER5-F1
#
_cell.length_a   1.000
_cell.length_b   1.000
_cell.length_c   1.000
_cell.angle_alpha   90.00
_cell.angle_beta   90.00
_cell.angle_gamma   90.00
#
_symmetry.space_group_name_H-M   'P 1'
#
loop_
_entity.id
_entity.type
_entity.pdbx_description
1 polymer ?
#
loop_
_entity_poly.entity_id
_entity_poly.type
_entity_poly.pdbx_seq_one_letter_code
_entity_poly.pdbx_strand_id
1 'polypeptide(L)'
;MRRIKFLSHPLPTNDNTSFTSPLLFLLYALGCSQIRHDILFRGLRVQKRWNVDGNVHEVPLQDFGLNLQIARLLSDQSIIQDAINFCVQQGNITVNGLSDDSLAYSISDRSRHEIFQSLDNEEADLLGLMFIAYIYPRDEILEPSFHRIRKLLSPYMERTWQYVEDTCPSLPEPVRDTFVEATLAACRLLPPSRAHSLILALKSIKDPHLPDHLRMAVAFQESVSLRFKGDHNQSDVVIRDILAEVSVGSTDIRVHCGYGRLQLSRAENAILREEFNKAMGYLASWETKFPLPSGLELKVVRLKSTVLGRLSRYEGNFDYARLCLEQCLGMTQRDTSRYHIMHHLADVYCELEIPRLAEELVRAEIQQLSTDGEQHSRAFRRLSLPLAEAYTMQSRGDEARPLLCTLIRHYEQMDSLDVSNQVGHVRSVIGLARLHESEGRWMEAGQTLETARSLTEKYNTFLKGGFYTGVIYLFFSKIKFALGDKLEAWKFLESAREIRSVQKEQHFIPGLGTYFLGYLDDWAKAVYGSASSVATPARYREAIRCINSRRSRAKPNLSEMRGSDDMVRWLELLGHSVEDLNRLNVIHVAGTKGKGSTCAFVASILIAHGNKSGYPQKVGLYTSPHMSNIRERIRINGEPISQDLFTIRFFEIWEKLPVRATPSLDVPRYLQLLALLSFHVFIQDRVDVAIFETHLGGEFDATNIISAPIVTAITSISMDHRKLLGPTIEHIAWHKAGIFKPGSLAFSSLQEQAVATVLRQRATEKGVVVKFVGLDSALPTNAVAIKPKAQKLNCSLALAVVWAWLSAKLPIGAMCVLRILQGAE
;
A
#
# COMPACT_ATOMS: atom_id res chain seq x y z
N MET A 1 11.46 -44.21 44.88
CA MET A 1 12.83 -43.79 45.24
C MET A 1 13.82 -44.92 44.98
N ARG A 2 14.33 -45.04 43.74
CA ARG A 2 15.58 -45.76 43.47
C ARG A 2 16.66 -44.67 43.49
N ARG A 3 17.50 -44.63 44.53
CA ARG A 3 18.70 -43.76 44.52
C ARG A 3 19.55 -44.22 43.33
N ILE A 4 19.83 -43.30 42.41
CA ILE A 4 20.77 -43.49 41.30
C ILE A 4 22.11 -43.89 41.92
N LYS A 5 22.55 -45.13 41.67
CA LYS A 5 23.73 -45.77 42.29
C LYS A 5 25.07 -45.04 42.04
N PHE A 6 25.08 -44.03 41.17
CA PHE A 6 26.29 -43.29 40.79
C PHE A 6 26.73 -42.23 41.81
N LEU A 7 25.85 -41.73 42.69
CA LEU A 7 26.21 -40.66 43.64
C LEU A 7 27.01 -41.14 44.86
N SER A 8 27.20 -42.45 45.06
CA SER A 8 27.82 -43.00 46.28
C SER A 8 28.85 -44.11 46.06
N HIS A 9 29.14 -44.51 44.82
CA HIS A 9 30.22 -45.46 44.54
C HIS A 9 31.38 -44.76 43.82
N PRO A 10 32.63 -44.87 44.30
CA PRO A 10 33.78 -44.52 43.48
C PRO A 10 33.74 -45.39 42.21
N LEU A 11 34.13 -44.82 41.06
CA LEU A 11 34.49 -45.64 39.90
C LEU A 11 35.41 -46.76 40.42
N PRO A 12 35.22 -48.03 40.01
CA PRO A 12 35.90 -49.15 40.64
C PRO A 12 37.41 -48.91 40.69
N THR A 13 37.91 -48.62 41.89
CA THR A 13 39.33 -48.55 42.19
C THR A 13 39.61 -49.60 43.25
N ASN A 14 40.25 -50.69 42.83
CA ASN A 14 41.08 -51.49 43.71
C ASN A 14 42.40 -51.77 42.98
N ASP A 15 43.45 -51.79 43.78
CA ASP A 15 44.85 -51.70 43.42
C ASP A 15 45.35 -52.62 42.30
N ASN A 16 46.40 -52.11 41.65
CA ASN A 16 47.43 -52.81 40.89
C ASN A 16 46.95 -53.69 39.71
N THR A 17 47.10 -53.09 38.51
CA THR A 17 47.36 -53.68 37.18
C THR A 17 46.27 -53.73 36.10
N SER A 18 45.00 -53.34 36.32
CA SER A 18 44.08 -53.13 35.17
C SER A 18 42.79 -52.35 35.48
N PHE A 19 42.80 -51.02 35.63
CA PHE A 19 41.52 -50.28 35.70
C PHE A 19 41.58 -48.90 35.02
N THR A 20 40.63 -48.73 34.12
CA THR A 20 40.38 -47.66 33.15
C THR A 20 40.45 -46.25 33.75
N SER A 21 41.27 -45.37 33.15
CA SER A 21 41.37 -43.95 33.52
C SER A 21 40.01 -43.22 33.36
N PRO A 22 39.62 -42.28 34.26
CA PRO A 22 38.43 -41.44 34.10
C PRO A 22 38.36 -40.74 32.73
N LEU A 23 39.51 -40.46 32.13
CA LEU A 23 39.62 -39.91 30.78
C LEU A 23 39.04 -40.86 29.72
N LEU A 24 39.32 -42.16 29.82
CA LEU A 24 38.83 -43.16 28.87
C LEU A 24 37.30 -43.32 28.97
N PHE A 25 36.73 -43.29 30.18
CA PHE A 25 35.27 -43.30 30.34
C PHE A 25 34.61 -42.06 29.76
N LEU A 26 35.19 -40.88 29.96
CA LEU A 26 34.67 -39.64 29.36
C LEU A 26 34.74 -39.67 27.83
N LEU A 27 35.86 -40.11 27.26
CA LEU A 27 36.01 -40.26 25.81
C LEU A 27 35.06 -41.31 25.24
N TYR A 28 34.78 -42.37 26.01
CA TYR A 28 33.86 -43.43 25.63
C TYR A 28 32.42 -42.89 25.56
N ALA A 29 32.00 -42.21 26.63
CA ALA A 29 30.72 -41.51 26.73
C ALA A 29 30.52 -40.48 25.59
N LEU A 30 31.60 -39.83 25.12
CA LEU A 30 31.54 -38.85 24.05
C LEU A 30 31.56 -39.43 22.62
N GLY A 31 31.85 -40.71 22.43
CA GLY A 31 31.75 -41.36 21.09
C GLY A 31 32.94 -42.18 20.67
N CYS A 32 33.91 -42.38 21.56
CA CYS A 32 35.12 -43.19 21.37
C CYS A 32 36.08 -42.74 20.27
N SER A 33 35.67 -41.91 19.31
CA SER A 33 36.49 -41.54 18.15
C SER A 33 36.38 -40.06 17.83
N GLN A 34 37.50 -39.48 17.39
CA GLN A 34 37.62 -38.10 16.92
C GLN A 34 37.08 -37.05 17.91
N ILE A 35 37.25 -37.27 19.22
CA ILE A 35 36.81 -36.32 20.26
C ILE A 35 37.76 -35.13 20.26
N ARG A 36 37.26 -33.97 19.86
CA ARG A 36 38.11 -32.78 19.72
C ARG A 36 38.61 -32.26 21.05
N HIS A 37 39.84 -31.78 21.05
CA HIS A 37 40.50 -31.16 22.19
C HIS A 37 39.71 -29.97 22.75
N ASP A 38 39.20 -29.11 21.88
CA ASP A 38 38.42 -27.93 22.27
C ASP A 38 37.10 -28.26 22.98
N ILE A 39 36.53 -29.46 22.75
CA ILE A 39 35.35 -29.96 23.46
C ILE A 39 35.73 -30.51 24.83
N LEU A 40 36.76 -31.37 24.87
CA LEU A 40 37.21 -32.01 26.10
C LEU A 40 37.70 -30.98 27.12
N PHE A 41 38.58 -30.07 26.71
CA PHE A 41 39.18 -29.06 27.57
C PHE A 41 38.21 -27.94 27.95
N ARG A 42 37.04 -27.87 27.30
CA ARG A 42 35.99 -26.96 27.72
C ARG A 42 35.42 -27.32 29.09
N GLY A 43 35.56 -28.58 29.53
CA GLY A 43 35.24 -29.00 30.90
C GLY A 43 36.02 -28.24 31.99
N LEU A 44 37.24 -27.77 31.68
CA LEU A 44 38.07 -26.96 32.58
C LEU A 44 37.53 -25.54 32.79
N ARG A 45 36.68 -25.05 31.89
CA ARG A 45 36.16 -23.69 31.96
C ARG A 45 35.00 -23.63 32.94
N VAL A 46 35.01 -22.60 33.77
CA VAL A 46 33.87 -22.23 34.60
C VAL A 46 32.73 -21.75 33.69
N GLN A 47 31.53 -22.26 33.93
CA GLN A 47 30.37 -21.95 33.12
C GLN A 47 29.58 -20.79 33.68
N LYS A 48 29.04 -19.93 32.81
CA LYS A 48 28.22 -18.79 33.24
C LYS A 48 26.74 -19.12 33.12
N ARG A 49 25.94 -18.75 34.12
CA ARG A 49 24.49 -18.98 34.21
C ARG A 49 23.77 -17.77 34.81
N TRP A 50 22.46 -17.66 34.58
CA TRP A 50 21.62 -16.64 35.22
C TRP A 50 21.12 -17.15 36.57
N ASN A 51 21.36 -16.40 37.65
CA ASN A 51 20.85 -16.73 38.98
C ASN A 51 19.41 -16.22 39.19
N VAL A 52 18.85 -16.47 40.38
CA VAL A 52 17.50 -16.02 40.79
C VAL A 52 17.32 -14.50 40.77
N ASP A 53 18.40 -13.73 40.91
CA ASP A 53 18.39 -12.26 40.88
C ASP A 53 18.54 -11.71 39.45
N GLY A 54 18.66 -12.57 38.43
CA GLY A 54 18.89 -12.17 37.05
C GLY A 54 20.32 -11.69 36.77
N ASN A 55 21.27 -11.99 37.66
CA ASN A 55 22.68 -11.70 37.51
C ASN A 55 23.46 -12.91 36.99
N VAL A 56 24.62 -12.65 36.39
CA VAL A 56 25.52 -13.70 35.92
C VAL A 56 26.24 -14.29 37.13
N HIS A 57 26.16 -15.61 37.29
CA HIS A 57 26.95 -16.35 38.26
C HIS A 57 27.76 -17.45 37.56
N GLU A 58 28.83 -17.84 38.23
CA GLU A 58 29.76 -18.85 37.78
C GLU A 58 29.43 -20.21 38.39
N VAL A 59 29.43 -21.24 37.56
CA VAL A 59 29.13 -22.63 37.91
C VAL A 59 30.33 -23.48 37.52
N PRO A 60 31.20 -23.85 38.48
CA PRO A 60 32.29 -24.76 38.22
C PRO A 60 31.78 -26.20 38.10
N LEU A 61 32.60 -27.06 37.47
CA LEU A 61 32.26 -28.45 37.17
C LEU A 61 31.94 -29.27 38.44
N GLN A 62 32.63 -28.97 39.53
CA GLN A 62 32.47 -29.64 40.82
C GLN A 62 31.08 -29.40 41.45
N ASP A 63 30.46 -28.25 41.19
CA ASP A 63 29.14 -27.89 41.72
C ASP A 63 28.01 -28.43 40.84
N PHE A 64 28.35 -28.99 39.68
CA PHE A 64 27.41 -29.50 38.68
C PHE A 64 26.87 -30.90 39.00
N GLY A 65 27.50 -31.63 39.93
CA GLY A 65 27.12 -32.99 40.28
C GLY A 65 27.66 -34.08 39.34
N LEU A 66 28.65 -33.77 38.49
CA LEU A 66 29.43 -34.77 37.75
C LEU A 66 30.31 -35.59 38.71
N ASN A 67 30.68 -36.80 38.28
CA ASN A 67 31.49 -37.72 39.07
C ASN A 67 32.78 -37.03 39.58
N LEU A 68 33.10 -37.20 40.87
CA LEU A 68 34.24 -36.56 41.53
C LEU A 68 35.57 -36.80 40.81
N GLN A 69 35.77 -37.98 40.22
CA GLN A 69 37.00 -38.30 39.49
C GLN A 69 37.08 -37.57 38.15
N ILE A 70 35.96 -37.39 37.46
CA ILE A 70 35.88 -36.56 36.24
C ILE A 70 36.08 -35.08 36.59
N ALA A 71 35.50 -34.62 37.70
CA ALA A 71 35.71 -33.27 38.20
C ALA A 71 37.18 -33.01 38.56
N ARG A 72 37.86 -33.98 39.19
CA ARG A 72 39.31 -33.91 39.47
C ARG A 72 40.15 -33.93 38.20
N LEU A 73 39.84 -34.80 37.24
CA LEU A 73 40.52 -34.84 35.93
C LEU A 73 40.47 -33.47 35.25
N LEU A 74 39.34 -32.78 35.34
CA LEU A 74 39.07 -31.48 34.73
C LEU A 74 39.17 -30.32 35.73
N SER A 75 39.97 -30.47 36.79
CA SER A 75 40.21 -29.39 37.74
C SER A 75 41.42 -28.52 37.35
N ASP A 76 42.39 -29.11 36.65
CA ASP A 76 43.60 -28.43 36.20
C ASP A 76 44.03 -28.95 34.82
N GLN A 77 44.60 -28.05 34.00
CA GLN A 77 45.04 -28.37 32.66
C GLN A 77 46.19 -29.40 32.65
N SER A 78 47.11 -29.36 33.62
CA SER A 78 48.21 -30.32 33.72
C SER A 78 47.69 -31.72 34.01
N ILE A 79 46.70 -31.86 34.88
CA ILE A 79 46.14 -33.16 35.28
C ILE A 79 45.54 -33.90 34.07
N ILE A 80 44.71 -33.23 33.28
CA ILE A 80 44.14 -33.84 32.07
C ILE A 80 45.23 -34.12 31.03
N GLN A 81 46.22 -33.24 30.88
CA GLN A 81 47.29 -33.42 29.90
C GLN A 81 48.18 -34.60 30.26
N ASP A 82 48.52 -34.78 31.53
CA ASP A 82 49.28 -35.92 32.04
C ASP A 82 48.50 -37.22 31.86
N ALA A 83 47.20 -37.21 32.13
CA ALA A 83 46.33 -38.36 31.88
C ALA A 83 46.27 -38.73 30.38
N ILE A 84 46.19 -37.74 29.48
CA ILE A 84 46.26 -37.96 28.03
C ILE A 84 47.62 -38.57 27.65
N ASN A 85 48.72 -37.96 28.08
CA ASN A 85 50.07 -38.42 27.77
C ASN A 85 50.29 -39.86 28.24
N PHE A 86 49.86 -40.19 29.46
CA PHE A 86 49.91 -41.53 30.00
C PHE A 86 49.08 -42.52 29.16
N CYS A 87 47.83 -42.19 28.83
CA CYS A 87 46.99 -43.07 28.00
C CYS A 87 47.52 -43.25 26.57
N VAL A 88 48.18 -42.24 26.00
CA VAL A 88 48.86 -42.35 24.69
C VAL A 88 50.08 -43.25 24.78
N GLN A 89 50.92 -43.11 25.81
CA GLN A 89 52.08 -43.98 26.05
C GLN A 89 51.69 -45.45 26.24
N GLN A 90 50.54 -45.70 26.86
CA GLN A 90 49.99 -47.06 27.05
C GLN A 90 49.26 -47.61 25.81
N GLY A 91 49.14 -46.83 24.72
CA GLY A 91 48.42 -47.24 23.50
C GLY A 91 46.89 -47.29 23.65
N ASN A 92 46.34 -46.68 24.69
CA ASN A 92 44.89 -46.65 24.96
C ASN A 92 44.17 -45.57 24.13
N ILE A 93 44.87 -44.49 23.78
CA ILE A 93 44.35 -43.36 22.99
C ILE A 93 45.27 -43.09 21.80
N THR A 94 44.69 -42.81 20.64
CA THR A 94 45.37 -42.23 19.48
C THR A 94 45.05 -40.75 19.36
N VAL A 95 46.04 -39.95 18.96
CA VAL A 95 45.91 -38.50 18.76
C VAL A 95 46.07 -38.19 17.28
N ASN A 96 45.08 -37.50 16.71
CA ASN A 96 45.07 -37.08 15.31
C ASN A 96 45.03 -35.55 15.21
N GLY A 97 45.76 -34.98 14.25
CA GLY A 97 45.60 -33.58 13.85
C GLY A 97 44.43 -33.42 12.91
N LEU A 98 43.62 -32.38 13.11
CA LEU A 98 42.52 -31.99 12.23
C LEU A 98 42.96 -30.89 11.27
N SER A 99 42.14 -30.61 10.25
CA SER A 99 42.42 -29.62 9.20
C SER A 99 42.48 -28.17 9.69
N ASP A 100 42.05 -27.89 10.92
CA ASP A 100 42.08 -26.59 11.59
C ASP A 100 43.19 -26.49 12.65
N ASP A 101 44.21 -27.34 12.56
CA ASP A 101 45.33 -27.50 13.51
C ASP A 101 44.92 -27.92 14.94
N SER A 102 43.64 -28.26 15.16
CA SER A 102 43.18 -28.79 16.44
C SER A 102 43.46 -30.28 16.56
N LEU A 103 43.60 -30.77 17.80
CA LEU A 103 43.82 -32.18 18.09
C LEU A 103 42.48 -32.91 18.32
N ALA A 104 42.44 -34.19 17.99
CA ALA A 104 41.33 -35.08 18.28
C ALA A 104 41.83 -36.41 18.89
N TYR A 105 41.06 -36.94 19.84
CA TYR A 105 41.39 -38.12 20.63
C TYR A 105 40.45 -39.28 20.28
N SER A 106 41.01 -40.47 20.06
CA SER A 106 40.23 -41.69 19.82
C SER A 106 40.70 -42.82 20.71
N ILE A 107 39.78 -43.58 21.28
CA ILE A 107 40.06 -44.77 22.09
C ILE A 107 40.42 -45.93 21.14
N SER A 108 41.49 -46.67 21.47
CA SER A 108 41.88 -47.89 20.75
C SER A 108 40.81 -48.98 20.86
N ASP A 109 40.73 -49.90 19.88
CA ASP A 109 39.70 -50.94 19.88
C ASP A 109 39.79 -51.86 21.10
N ARG A 110 41.01 -52.12 21.58
CA ARG A 110 41.26 -52.88 22.82
C ARG A 110 40.63 -52.18 24.03
N SER A 111 40.97 -50.92 24.26
CA SER A 111 40.44 -50.17 25.40
C SER A 111 38.93 -49.96 25.29
N ARG A 112 38.38 -49.82 24.08
CA ARG A 112 36.92 -49.74 23.86
C ARG A 112 36.22 -51.02 24.33
N HIS A 113 36.79 -52.19 24.04
CA HIS A 113 36.22 -53.48 24.45
C HIS A 113 36.30 -53.67 25.98
N GLU A 114 37.43 -53.31 26.59
CA GLU A 114 37.62 -53.36 28.06
C GLU A 114 36.64 -52.43 28.79
N ILE A 115 36.37 -51.24 28.25
CA ILE A 115 35.37 -50.30 28.80
C ILE A 115 33.95 -50.86 28.66
N PHE A 116 33.60 -51.40 27.49
CA PHE A 116 32.28 -51.96 27.24
C PHE A 116 31.93 -53.12 28.19
N GLN A 117 32.93 -53.88 28.64
CA GLN A 117 32.74 -54.96 29.63
C GLN A 117 32.60 -54.45 31.08
N SER A 118 33.02 -53.21 31.37
CA SER A 118 33.14 -52.66 32.72
C SER A 118 32.17 -51.51 33.04
N LEU A 119 31.70 -50.78 32.02
CA LEU A 119 30.75 -49.68 32.15
C LEU A 119 29.48 -50.02 31.38
N ASP A 120 28.33 -49.92 32.03
CA ASP A 120 27.04 -50.10 31.37
C ASP A 120 26.80 -48.97 30.35
N ASN A 121 26.15 -49.27 29.22
CA ASN A 121 25.87 -48.29 28.18
C ASN A 121 24.98 -47.16 28.72
N GLU A 122 24.01 -47.47 29.58
CA GLU A 122 23.17 -46.45 30.22
C GLU A 122 23.99 -45.48 31.09
N GLU A 123 25.02 -45.98 31.79
CA GLU A 123 25.90 -45.15 32.62
C GLU A 123 26.83 -44.28 31.77
N ALA A 124 27.35 -44.82 30.67
CA ALA A 124 28.14 -44.09 29.70
C ALA A 124 27.34 -42.94 29.04
N ASP A 125 26.11 -43.22 28.61
CA ASP A 125 25.25 -42.23 27.97
C ASP A 125 24.81 -41.13 28.95
N LEU A 126 24.52 -41.49 30.22
CA LEU A 126 24.22 -40.51 31.27
C LEU A 126 25.43 -39.60 31.56
N LEU A 127 26.64 -40.16 31.65
CA LEU A 127 27.87 -39.38 31.81
C LEU A 127 28.08 -38.40 30.64
N GLY A 128 27.86 -38.88 29.41
CA GLY A 128 27.95 -38.07 28.20
C GLY A 128 26.93 -36.93 28.22
N LEU A 129 25.68 -37.22 28.56
CA LEU A 129 24.61 -36.24 28.72
C LEU A 129 24.96 -35.18 29.75
N MET A 130 25.41 -35.58 30.94
CA MET A 130 25.78 -34.66 32.01
C MET A 130 26.93 -33.73 31.59
N PHE A 131 27.99 -34.29 31.01
CA PHE A 131 29.12 -33.49 30.55
C PHE A 131 28.73 -32.50 29.45
N ILE A 132 28.01 -32.97 28.43
CA ILE A 132 27.54 -32.13 27.33
C ILE A 132 26.58 -31.05 27.83
N ALA A 133 25.64 -31.37 28.71
CA ALA A 133 24.73 -30.40 29.30
C ALA A 133 25.48 -29.29 30.07
N TYR A 134 26.53 -29.65 30.81
CA TYR A 134 27.40 -28.71 31.51
C TYR A 134 28.13 -27.77 30.55
N ILE A 135 28.85 -28.32 29.57
CA ILE A 135 29.69 -27.53 28.66
C ILE A 135 28.91 -26.82 27.55
N TYR A 136 27.62 -27.07 27.39
CA TYR A 136 26.87 -26.42 26.33
C TYR A 136 26.72 -24.90 26.62
N PRO A 137 26.92 -24.02 25.64
CA PRO A 137 26.79 -22.59 25.85
C PRO A 137 25.29 -22.21 25.91
N ARG A 138 24.89 -21.30 26.81
CA ARG A 138 23.45 -20.96 27.03
C ARG A 138 22.98 -19.76 26.23
N ASP A 139 23.84 -18.75 26.13
CA ASP A 139 23.46 -17.48 25.54
C ASP A 139 24.68 -16.67 25.10
N GLU A 140 24.52 -15.85 24.07
CA GLU A 140 25.58 -14.98 23.52
C GLU A 140 26.06 -13.92 24.52
N ILE A 141 25.19 -13.44 25.41
CA ILE A 141 25.55 -12.48 26.47
C ILE A 141 26.48 -13.13 27.51
N LEU A 142 26.29 -14.42 27.76
CA LEU A 142 27.08 -15.17 28.73
C LEU A 142 28.41 -15.64 28.13
N GLU A 143 28.44 -15.90 26.82
CA GLU A 143 29.61 -16.43 26.13
C GLU A 143 29.75 -15.87 24.70
N PRO A 144 30.71 -14.96 24.44
CA PRO A 144 30.91 -14.36 23.12
C PRO A 144 31.15 -15.39 21.99
N SER A 145 31.77 -16.53 22.32
CA SER A 145 32.01 -17.64 21.39
C SER A 145 30.81 -18.59 21.22
N PHE A 146 29.62 -18.23 21.73
CA PHE A 146 28.39 -19.03 21.70
C PHE A 146 28.13 -19.66 20.33
N HIS A 147 28.27 -18.90 19.25
CA HIS A 147 27.98 -19.38 17.89
C HIS A 147 28.95 -20.45 17.37
N ARG A 148 30.24 -20.31 17.65
CA ARG A 148 31.27 -21.28 17.26
C ARG A 148 31.11 -22.57 18.07
N ILE A 149 30.94 -22.44 19.38
CA ILE A 149 30.92 -23.56 20.32
C ILE A 149 29.65 -24.41 20.15
N ARG A 150 28.48 -23.79 19.94
CA ARG A 150 27.25 -24.57 19.71
C ARG A 150 27.33 -25.43 18.44
N LYS A 151 27.97 -24.92 17.37
CA LYS A 151 28.16 -25.68 16.11
C LYS A 151 29.05 -26.89 16.35
N LEU A 152 30.11 -26.69 17.11
CA LEU A 152 31.04 -27.73 17.53
C LEU A 152 30.37 -28.82 18.40
N LEU A 153 29.50 -28.43 19.33
CA LEU A 153 28.81 -29.36 20.24
C LEU A 153 27.55 -30.00 19.65
N SER A 154 27.08 -29.57 18.47
CA SER A 154 25.82 -30.04 17.89
C SER A 154 25.74 -31.56 17.70
N PRO A 155 26.78 -32.27 17.21
CA PRO A 155 26.72 -33.73 17.06
C PRO A 155 26.59 -34.47 18.40
N TYR A 156 27.24 -33.93 19.43
CA TYR A 156 27.21 -34.49 20.78
C TYR A 156 25.85 -34.27 21.45
N MET A 157 25.24 -33.09 21.24
CA MET A 157 23.84 -32.87 21.58
C MET A 157 22.95 -33.92 20.93
N GLU A 158 23.00 -34.06 19.62
CA GLU A 158 22.11 -34.98 18.91
C GLU A 158 22.16 -36.40 19.48
N ARG A 159 23.36 -36.89 19.81
CA ARG A 159 23.55 -38.18 20.47
C ARG A 159 22.88 -38.25 21.85
N THR A 160 23.08 -37.23 22.68
CA THR A 160 22.45 -37.18 24.01
C THR A 160 20.93 -37.11 23.96
N TRP A 161 20.35 -36.63 22.84
CA TRP A 161 18.91 -36.58 22.63
C TRP A 161 18.37 -37.91 22.19
N GLN A 162 19.07 -38.58 21.28
CA GLN A 162 18.75 -39.95 20.88
C GLN A 162 18.63 -40.85 22.11
N TYR A 163 19.59 -40.77 23.03
CA TYR A 163 19.53 -41.48 24.31
C TYR A 163 18.27 -41.14 25.14
N VAL A 164 17.93 -39.85 25.27
CA VAL A 164 16.74 -39.42 26.04
C VAL A 164 15.43 -39.83 25.37
N GLU A 165 15.36 -39.75 24.03
CA GLU A 165 14.21 -40.18 23.22
C GLU A 165 14.00 -41.70 23.33
N ASP A 166 15.08 -42.48 23.33
CA ASP A 166 15.04 -43.94 23.38
C ASP A 166 14.76 -44.49 24.79
N THR A 167 15.30 -43.85 25.83
CA THR A 167 15.29 -44.42 27.20
C THR A 167 14.41 -43.66 28.19
N CYS A 168 14.06 -42.40 27.91
CA CYS A 168 13.34 -41.49 28.82
C CYS A 168 13.85 -41.57 30.28
N PRO A 169 15.14 -41.30 30.52
CA PRO A 169 15.80 -41.62 31.77
C PRO A 169 15.32 -40.69 32.90
N SER A 170 15.24 -41.21 34.12
CA SER A 170 15.00 -40.37 35.30
C SER A 170 16.28 -39.62 35.67
N LEU A 171 16.29 -38.31 35.40
CA LEU A 171 17.44 -37.44 35.64
C LEU A 171 17.34 -36.77 37.04
N PRO A 172 18.45 -36.64 37.79
CA PRO A 172 18.51 -35.79 38.98
C PRO A 172 18.12 -34.34 38.65
N GLU A 173 17.45 -33.63 39.57
CA GLU A 173 16.95 -32.27 39.33
C GLU A 173 18.00 -31.30 38.73
N PRO A 174 19.24 -31.18 39.27
CA PRO A 174 20.23 -30.24 38.73
C PRO A 174 20.66 -30.57 37.30
N VAL A 175 20.74 -31.87 36.98
CA VAL A 175 21.12 -32.37 35.66
C VAL A 175 19.98 -32.15 34.67
N ARG A 176 18.75 -32.49 35.07
CA ARG A 176 17.53 -32.28 34.29
C ARG A 176 17.36 -30.82 33.91
N ASP A 177 17.41 -29.92 34.88
CA ASP A 177 17.20 -28.49 34.67
C ASP A 177 18.26 -27.92 33.72
N THR A 178 19.52 -28.32 33.93
CA THR A 178 20.63 -27.92 33.07
C THR A 178 20.49 -28.48 31.65
N PHE A 179 20.09 -29.74 31.51
CA PHE A 179 19.85 -30.36 30.22
C PHE A 179 18.75 -29.62 29.46
N VAL A 180 17.61 -29.33 30.12
CA VAL A 180 16.51 -28.52 29.56
C VAL A 180 17.02 -27.16 29.08
N GLU A 181 17.80 -26.43 29.89
CA GLU A 181 18.39 -25.16 29.47
C GLU A 181 19.30 -25.30 28.25
N ALA A 182 20.16 -26.33 28.22
CA ALA A 182 21.06 -26.59 27.12
C ALA A 182 20.26 -26.87 25.83
N THR A 183 19.19 -27.65 25.95
CA THR A 183 18.27 -27.93 24.84
C THR A 183 17.57 -26.69 24.33
N LEU A 184 17.07 -25.84 25.22
CA LEU A 184 16.43 -24.58 24.82
C LEU A 184 17.41 -23.64 24.11
N ALA A 185 18.71 -23.70 24.44
CA ALA A 185 19.76 -22.98 23.72
C ALA A 185 20.05 -23.61 22.33
N ALA A 186 20.10 -24.95 22.25
CA ALA A 186 20.33 -25.69 21.01
C ALA A 186 19.20 -25.52 19.98
N CYS A 187 17.93 -25.51 20.43
CA CYS A 187 16.75 -25.36 19.57
C CYS A 187 16.78 -24.09 18.70
N ARG A 188 17.49 -23.03 19.11
CA ARG A 188 17.57 -21.76 18.34
C ARG A 188 18.27 -21.90 16.98
N LEU A 189 18.95 -23.02 16.73
CA LEU A 189 19.68 -23.28 15.49
C LEU A 189 19.13 -24.39 14.63
N LEU A 190 18.30 -25.24 15.22
CA LEU A 190 17.84 -26.42 14.53
C LEU A 190 16.77 -26.04 13.52
N PRO A 191 16.63 -26.83 12.43
CA PRO A 191 15.48 -26.71 11.56
C PRO A 191 14.18 -26.74 12.39
N PRO A 192 13.16 -25.93 12.05
CA PRO A 192 11.94 -25.83 12.85
C PRO A 192 11.27 -27.18 13.16
N SER A 193 11.38 -28.16 12.25
CA SER A 193 10.88 -29.52 12.44
C SER A 193 11.62 -30.28 13.56
N ARG A 194 12.96 -30.26 13.56
CA ARG A 194 13.75 -30.89 14.64
C ARG A 194 13.59 -30.12 15.94
N ALA A 195 13.65 -28.79 15.92
CA ALA A 195 13.40 -27.99 17.12
C ALA A 195 12.04 -28.34 17.77
N HIS A 196 11.00 -28.54 16.95
CA HIS A 196 9.69 -28.99 17.43
C HIS A 196 9.72 -30.38 18.05
N SER A 197 10.38 -31.36 17.43
CA SER A 197 10.49 -32.72 18.00
C SER A 197 11.19 -32.69 19.35
N LEU A 198 12.28 -31.91 19.48
CA LEU A 198 12.99 -31.79 20.75
C LEU A 198 12.16 -31.08 21.82
N ILE A 199 11.35 -30.09 21.46
CA ILE A 199 10.42 -29.45 22.41
C ILE A 199 9.36 -30.46 22.90
N LEU A 200 8.85 -31.32 22.02
CA LEU A 200 7.94 -32.40 22.42
C LEU A 200 8.64 -33.43 23.32
N ALA A 201 9.90 -33.75 23.05
CA ALA A 201 10.71 -34.61 23.92
C ALA A 201 10.96 -33.95 25.30
N LEU A 202 11.22 -32.64 25.36
CA LEU A 202 11.32 -31.94 26.64
C LEU A 202 10.01 -32.00 27.44
N LYS A 203 8.86 -32.02 26.77
CA LYS A 203 7.55 -32.20 27.42
C LYS A 203 7.30 -33.62 27.90
N SER A 204 7.92 -34.64 27.28
CA SER A 204 7.81 -36.03 27.72
C SER A 204 8.66 -36.30 28.96
N ILE A 205 9.68 -35.47 29.23
CA ILE A 205 10.36 -35.35 30.54
C ILE A 205 9.38 -34.70 31.53
N LYS A 206 8.28 -35.40 31.82
CA LYS A 206 7.23 -34.99 32.77
C LYS A 206 7.75 -35.16 34.19
N ASP A 207 8.22 -34.07 34.78
CA ASP A 207 8.43 -34.00 36.21
C ASP A 207 7.65 -32.79 36.79
N PRO A 208 6.77 -32.99 37.79
CA PRO A 208 6.07 -31.89 38.47
C PRO A 208 7.00 -30.88 39.16
N HIS A 209 8.32 -31.12 39.22
CA HIS A 209 9.32 -30.28 39.89
C HIS A 209 10.19 -29.43 38.96
N LEU A 210 9.89 -29.30 37.66
CA LEU A 210 10.66 -28.39 36.79
C LEU A 210 10.42 -26.92 37.22
N PRO A 211 11.46 -26.11 37.46
CA PRO A 211 11.30 -24.70 37.84
C PRO A 211 10.46 -23.91 36.84
N ASP A 212 9.61 -23.02 37.36
CA ASP A 212 8.66 -22.26 36.55
C ASP A 212 9.33 -21.48 35.39
N HIS A 213 10.50 -20.91 35.60
CA HIS A 213 11.22 -20.19 34.54
C HIS A 213 11.60 -21.08 33.35
N LEU A 214 11.89 -22.37 33.59
CA LEU A 214 12.17 -23.35 32.53
C LEU A 214 10.89 -23.81 31.86
N ARG A 215 9.82 -24.06 32.62
CA ARG A 215 8.48 -24.37 32.06
C ARG A 215 8.01 -23.27 31.11
N MET A 216 8.16 -22.01 31.53
CA MET A 216 7.86 -20.84 30.69
C MET A 216 8.76 -20.75 29.45
N ALA A 217 10.04 -21.08 29.57
CA ALA A 217 10.96 -21.07 28.44
C ALA A 217 10.64 -22.17 27.41
N VAL A 218 10.19 -23.36 27.86
CA VAL A 218 9.68 -24.43 26.98
C VAL A 218 8.42 -23.97 26.24
N ALA A 219 7.44 -23.41 26.96
CA ALA A 219 6.22 -22.88 26.37
C ALA A 219 6.50 -21.74 25.37
N PHE A 220 7.48 -20.87 25.66
CA PHE A 220 7.93 -19.85 24.72
C PHE A 220 8.45 -20.45 23.41
N GLN A 221 9.31 -21.49 23.49
CA GLN A 221 9.85 -22.10 22.27
C GLN A 221 8.79 -22.84 21.45
N GLU A 222 7.84 -23.49 22.11
CA GLU A 222 6.69 -24.09 21.43
C GLU A 222 5.84 -23.02 20.71
N SER A 223 5.54 -21.92 21.40
CA SER A 223 4.83 -20.78 20.84
C SER A 223 5.53 -20.23 19.58
N VAL A 224 6.86 -20.13 19.60
CA VAL A 224 7.67 -19.73 18.44
C VAL A 224 7.53 -20.73 17.30
N SER A 225 7.61 -22.04 17.58
CA SER A 225 7.46 -23.11 16.58
C SER A 225 6.08 -23.06 15.90
N LEU A 226 5.01 -22.85 16.67
CA LEU A 226 3.64 -22.71 16.15
C LEU A 226 3.48 -21.45 15.29
N ARG A 227 4.05 -20.31 15.73
CA ARG A 227 4.07 -19.07 14.96
C ARG A 227 4.78 -19.25 13.61
N PHE A 228 5.90 -19.98 13.57
CA PHE A 228 6.60 -20.30 12.32
C PHE A 228 5.76 -21.16 11.36
N LYS A 229 4.84 -21.98 11.87
CA LYS A 229 3.88 -22.76 11.07
C LYS A 229 2.64 -21.94 10.66
N GLY A 230 2.51 -20.70 11.12
CA GLY A 230 1.34 -19.85 10.90
C GLY A 230 0.18 -20.09 11.89
N ASP A 231 0.34 -20.95 12.90
CA ASP A 231 -0.70 -21.25 13.89
C ASP A 231 -0.61 -20.31 15.10
N HIS A 232 -0.98 -19.05 14.88
CA HIS A 232 -0.94 -18.01 15.90
C HIS A 232 -1.93 -18.24 17.05
N ASN A 233 -3.05 -18.91 16.78
CA ASN A 233 -4.07 -19.18 17.79
C ASN A 233 -3.63 -20.26 18.77
N GLN A 234 -3.08 -21.38 18.27
CA GLN A 234 -2.53 -22.41 19.13
C GLN A 234 -1.32 -21.88 19.90
N SER A 235 -0.52 -21.00 19.28
CA SER A 235 0.58 -20.31 19.95
C SER A 235 0.11 -19.51 21.17
N ASP A 236 -0.99 -18.75 21.05
CA ASP A 236 -1.59 -18.01 22.16
C ASP A 236 -2.17 -18.93 23.24
N VAL A 237 -2.75 -20.08 22.85
CA VAL A 237 -3.28 -21.10 23.78
C VAL A 237 -2.16 -21.63 24.69
N VAL A 238 -1.03 -22.06 24.09
CA VAL A 238 0.13 -22.56 24.84
C VAL A 238 0.62 -21.53 25.87
N ILE A 239 0.70 -20.25 25.48
CA ILE A 239 1.13 -19.19 26.38
C ILE A 239 0.12 -18.97 27.51
N ARG A 240 -1.17 -18.93 27.19
CA ARG A 240 -2.22 -18.72 28.19
C ARG A 240 -2.22 -19.84 29.23
N ASP A 241 -2.08 -21.09 28.78
CA ASP A 241 -2.16 -22.25 29.66
C ASP A 241 -0.99 -22.27 30.66
N ILE A 242 0.25 -22.00 30.21
CA ILE A 242 1.39 -21.90 31.16
C ILE A 242 1.26 -20.71 32.12
N LEU A 243 0.71 -19.58 31.66
CA LEU A 243 0.50 -18.40 32.51
C LEU A 243 -0.58 -18.62 33.57
N ALA A 244 -1.50 -19.56 33.37
CA ALA A 244 -2.51 -19.95 34.37
C ALA A 244 -1.91 -20.85 35.46
N GLU A 245 -0.80 -21.54 35.18
CA GLU A 245 -0.17 -22.49 36.09
C GLU A 245 0.95 -21.87 36.95
N VAL A 246 1.51 -20.73 36.54
CA VAL A 246 2.69 -20.10 37.17
C VAL A 246 2.31 -18.85 37.97
N SER A 247 2.94 -18.66 39.14
CA SER A 247 2.76 -17.45 39.95
C SER A 247 3.53 -16.27 39.37
N VAL A 248 2.81 -15.36 38.67
CA VAL A 248 3.38 -14.14 38.07
C VAL A 248 3.98 -13.18 39.11
N GLY A 249 3.63 -13.33 40.40
CA GLY A 249 4.18 -12.56 41.52
C GLY A 249 5.51 -13.08 42.10
N SER A 250 6.16 -14.08 41.47
CA SER A 250 7.39 -14.71 41.97
C SER A 250 8.52 -13.71 42.22
N THR A 251 9.29 -13.90 43.31
CA THR A 251 10.51 -13.12 43.60
C THR A 251 11.68 -13.48 42.67
N ASP A 252 11.63 -14.64 42.00
CA ASP A 252 12.66 -15.07 41.03
C ASP A 252 12.58 -14.23 39.75
N ILE A 253 13.65 -13.47 39.46
CA ILE A 253 13.75 -12.61 38.28
C ILE A 253 13.74 -13.39 36.97
N ARG A 254 14.13 -14.67 36.99
CA ARG A 254 14.04 -15.53 35.80
C ARG A 254 12.59 -15.82 35.42
N VAL A 255 11.70 -15.99 36.41
CA VAL A 255 10.25 -16.16 36.20
C VAL A 255 9.65 -14.84 35.69
N HIS A 256 10.01 -13.71 36.31
CA HIS A 256 9.59 -12.38 35.86
C HIS A 256 9.98 -12.10 34.41
N CYS A 257 11.23 -12.38 34.04
CA CYS A 257 11.72 -12.24 32.67
C CYS A 257 11.07 -13.26 31.71
N GLY A 258 10.78 -14.48 32.19
CA GLY A 258 10.01 -15.49 31.46
C GLY A 258 8.62 -14.98 31.07
N TYR A 259 7.93 -14.31 32.00
CA TYR A 259 6.64 -13.67 31.73
C TYR A 259 6.76 -12.61 30.63
N GLY A 260 7.75 -11.72 30.75
CA GLY A 260 8.02 -10.70 29.74
C GLY A 260 8.26 -11.30 28.34
N ARG A 261 9.01 -12.40 28.25
CA ARG A 261 9.24 -13.11 26.96
C ARG A 261 7.97 -13.72 26.37
N LEU A 262 7.10 -14.28 27.20
CA LEU A 262 5.82 -14.82 26.75
C LEU A 262 4.90 -13.71 26.24
N GLN A 263 4.84 -12.57 26.93
CA GLN A 263 4.08 -11.40 26.47
C GLN A 263 4.62 -10.83 25.16
N LEU A 264 5.95 -10.77 25.00
CA LEU A 264 6.58 -10.43 23.72
C LEU A 264 6.15 -11.38 22.60
N SER A 265 6.07 -12.69 22.88
CA SER A 265 5.60 -13.67 21.91
C SER A 265 4.13 -13.45 21.51
N ARG A 266 3.24 -13.11 22.47
CA ARG A 266 1.84 -12.73 22.19
C ARG A 266 1.75 -11.45 21.37
N ALA A 267 2.61 -10.47 21.66
CA ALA A 267 2.70 -9.25 20.88
C ALA A 267 3.10 -9.53 19.43
N GLU A 268 4.06 -10.42 19.18
CA GLU A 268 4.41 -10.84 17.82
C GLU A 268 3.26 -11.55 17.11
N ASN A 269 2.52 -12.44 17.79
CA ASN A 269 1.32 -13.07 17.24
C ASN A 269 0.23 -12.04 16.88
N ALA A 270 0.02 -11.04 17.73
CA ALA A 270 -0.94 -9.97 17.49
C ALA A 270 -0.50 -9.06 16.32
N ILE A 271 0.78 -8.71 16.22
CA ILE A 271 1.34 -7.95 15.08
C ILE A 271 1.09 -8.68 13.75
N LEU A 272 1.35 -10.00 13.71
CA LEU A 272 1.13 -10.79 12.49
C LEU A 272 -0.35 -10.90 12.09
N ARG A 273 -1.27 -10.69 13.03
CA ARG A 273 -2.73 -10.62 12.79
C ARG A 273 -3.23 -9.18 12.64
N GLU A 274 -2.34 -8.19 12.59
CA GLU A 274 -2.66 -6.76 12.49
C GLU A 274 -3.47 -6.22 13.69
N GLU A 275 -3.37 -6.88 14.85
CA GLU A 275 -4.05 -6.52 16.09
C GLU A 275 -3.17 -5.60 16.96
N PHE A 276 -2.73 -4.46 16.42
CA PHE A 276 -1.72 -3.59 17.04
C PHE A 276 -2.06 -3.14 18.47
N ASN A 277 -3.33 -2.80 18.73
CA ASN A 277 -3.78 -2.43 20.09
C ASN A 277 -3.57 -3.56 21.11
N LYS A 278 -3.83 -4.80 20.72
CA LYS A 278 -3.58 -5.97 21.59
C LYS A 278 -2.08 -6.16 21.80
N ALA A 279 -1.28 -5.99 20.74
CA ALA A 279 0.17 -6.07 20.83
C ALA A 279 0.74 -5.06 21.83
N MET A 280 0.30 -3.80 21.76
CA MET A 280 0.66 -2.76 22.73
C MET A 280 0.24 -3.14 24.15
N GLY A 281 -0.97 -3.65 24.35
CA GLY A 281 -1.44 -4.13 25.66
C GLY A 281 -0.56 -5.21 26.27
N TYR A 282 -0.11 -6.18 25.46
CA TYR A 282 0.82 -7.22 25.92
C TYR A 282 2.18 -6.65 26.31
N LEU A 283 2.74 -5.73 25.51
CA LEU A 283 4.03 -5.09 25.83
C LEU A 283 3.95 -4.24 27.10
N ALA A 284 2.83 -3.55 27.33
CA ALA A 284 2.59 -2.74 28.52
C ALA A 284 2.43 -3.59 29.80
N SER A 285 2.04 -4.86 29.69
CA SER A 285 1.83 -5.74 30.84
C SER A 285 3.09 -6.16 31.60
N TRP A 286 4.28 -5.82 31.09
CA TRP A 286 5.55 -6.15 31.72
C TRP A 286 6.49 -4.94 31.78
N GLU A 287 7.09 -4.74 32.95
CA GLU A 287 8.10 -3.71 33.23
C GLU A 287 9.23 -4.29 34.10
N THR A 288 10.34 -3.57 34.24
CA THR A 288 11.44 -3.95 35.13
C THR A 288 10.97 -3.93 36.57
N LYS A 289 11.34 -4.95 37.34
CA LYS A 289 10.87 -5.12 38.72
C LYS A 289 11.52 -4.12 39.69
N PHE A 290 12.74 -3.70 39.37
CA PHE A 290 13.52 -2.77 40.18
C PHE A 290 13.99 -1.57 39.35
N PRO A 291 14.25 -0.39 39.98
CA PRO A 291 14.78 0.79 39.28
C PRO A 291 16.13 0.57 38.60
N LEU A 292 16.98 -0.28 39.20
CA LEU A 292 18.23 -0.76 38.61
C LEU A 292 17.98 -2.19 38.10
N PRO A 293 17.71 -2.37 36.80
CA PRO A 293 17.39 -3.68 36.24
C PRO A 293 18.60 -4.61 36.23
N SER A 294 18.35 -5.90 36.48
CA SER A 294 19.36 -6.95 36.34
C SER A 294 19.78 -7.16 34.87
N GLY A 295 20.89 -7.87 34.65
CA GLY A 295 21.36 -8.19 33.30
C GLY A 295 20.33 -8.97 32.47
N LEU A 296 19.57 -9.85 33.11
CA LEU A 296 18.49 -10.61 32.45
C LEU A 296 17.28 -9.72 32.10
N GLU A 297 16.92 -8.77 32.96
CA GLU A 297 15.84 -7.81 32.68
C GLU A 297 16.20 -6.86 31.54
N LEU A 298 17.44 -6.35 31.52
CA LEU A 298 17.94 -5.51 30.42
C LEU A 298 17.84 -6.22 29.06
N LYS A 299 18.05 -7.53 29.04
CA LYS A 299 17.83 -8.34 27.84
C LYS A 299 16.37 -8.33 27.38
N VAL A 300 15.41 -8.45 28.30
CA VAL A 300 13.98 -8.40 27.98
C VAL A 300 13.57 -6.99 27.56
N VAL A 301 14.08 -5.95 28.22
CA VAL A 301 13.90 -4.54 27.81
C VAL A 301 14.37 -4.33 26.37
N ARG A 302 15.56 -4.82 26.00
CA ARG A 302 16.06 -4.74 24.62
C ARG A 302 15.14 -5.40 23.60
N LEU A 303 14.62 -6.60 23.91
CA LEU A 303 13.67 -7.29 23.04
C LEU A 303 12.35 -6.51 22.92
N LYS A 304 11.83 -6.01 24.04
CA LYS A 304 10.63 -5.16 24.11
C LYS A 304 10.78 -3.90 23.28
N SER A 305 11.88 -3.17 23.44
CA SER A 305 12.17 -1.95 22.67
C SER A 305 12.34 -2.23 21.18
N THR A 306 12.87 -3.40 20.78
CA THR A 306 12.92 -3.81 19.37
C THR A 306 11.51 -4.05 18.79
N VAL A 307 10.63 -4.72 19.54
CA VAL A 307 9.24 -4.95 19.12
C VAL A 307 8.44 -3.64 19.11
N LEU A 308 8.61 -2.78 20.12
CA LEU A 308 8.01 -1.44 20.18
C LEU A 308 8.46 -0.58 19.01
N GLY A 309 9.75 -0.58 18.67
CA GLY A 309 10.26 0.14 17.51
C GLY A 309 9.62 -0.32 16.20
N ARG A 310 9.44 -1.63 16.03
CA ARG A 310 8.72 -2.21 14.86
C ARG A 310 7.24 -1.83 14.85
N LEU A 311 6.57 -1.91 16.00
CA LEU A 311 5.14 -1.60 16.15
C LEU A 311 4.84 -0.12 15.89
N SER A 312 5.64 0.77 16.48
CA SER A 312 5.54 2.22 16.29
C SER A 312 5.76 2.59 14.83
N ARG A 313 6.65 1.88 14.13
CA ARG A 313 6.82 1.96 12.69
C ARG A 313 5.53 1.63 11.93
N TYR A 314 4.88 0.51 12.25
CA TYR A 314 3.61 0.13 11.61
C TYR A 314 2.48 1.13 11.86
N GLU A 315 2.55 1.90 12.95
CA GLU A 315 1.61 2.97 13.28
C GLU A 315 2.00 4.34 12.68
N GLY A 316 3.14 4.44 11.98
CA GLY A 316 3.65 5.69 11.40
C GLY A 316 4.34 6.63 12.40
N ASN A 317 4.57 6.21 13.64
CA ASN A 317 5.30 6.97 14.65
C ASN A 317 6.82 6.70 14.55
N PHE A 318 7.43 7.26 13.51
CA PHE A 318 8.84 7.03 13.19
C PHE A 318 9.81 7.64 14.21
N ASP A 319 9.47 8.77 14.84
CA ASP A 319 10.29 9.37 15.90
C ASP A 319 10.41 8.47 17.12
N TYR A 320 9.29 7.92 17.59
CA TYR A 320 9.33 7.00 18.72
C TYR A 320 9.99 5.68 18.35
N ALA A 321 9.79 5.20 17.11
CA ALA A 321 10.50 4.04 16.59
C ALA A 321 12.02 4.24 16.59
N ARG A 322 12.50 5.43 16.16
CA ARG A 322 13.91 5.82 16.17
C ARG A 322 14.49 5.73 17.57
N LEU A 323 13.86 6.39 18.55
CA LEU A 323 14.32 6.41 19.93
C LEU A 323 14.47 4.99 20.51
N CYS A 324 13.47 4.13 20.28
CA CYS A 324 13.50 2.74 20.75
C CYS A 324 14.66 1.95 20.12
N LEU A 325 14.87 2.10 18.81
CA LEU A 325 15.89 1.35 18.06
C LEU A 325 17.31 1.86 18.30
N GLU A 326 17.51 3.16 18.45
CA GLU A 326 18.80 3.77 18.87
C GLU A 326 19.21 3.26 20.25
N GLN A 327 18.29 3.26 21.21
CA GLN A 327 18.53 2.73 22.54
C GLN A 327 18.92 1.24 22.47
N CYS A 328 18.18 0.44 21.70
CA CYS A 328 18.52 -0.97 21.48
C CYS A 328 19.92 -1.16 20.89
N LEU A 329 20.27 -0.36 19.88
CA LEU A 329 21.55 -0.47 19.20
C LEU A 329 22.71 -0.12 20.14
N GLY A 330 22.56 0.89 20.98
CA GLY A 330 23.55 1.27 21.99
C GLY A 330 23.81 0.19 23.05
N MET A 331 22.81 -0.66 23.32
CA MET A 331 22.92 -1.78 24.27
C MET A 331 23.37 -3.11 23.62
N THR A 332 23.54 -3.16 22.29
CA THR A 332 23.81 -4.42 21.57
C THR A 332 25.29 -4.52 21.16
N GLN A 333 25.96 -5.59 21.60
CA GLN A 333 27.33 -5.92 21.17
C GLN A 333 27.35 -6.39 19.70
N ARG A 334 28.52 -6.66 19.10
CA ARG A 334 28.65 -7.11 17.70
C ARG A 334 28.12 -8.55 17.49
N ASP A 335 26.82 -8.76 17.67
CA ASP A 335 26.13 -10.03 17.44
C ASP A 335 25.19 -9.95 16.21
N THR A 336 24.61 -11.08 15.82
CA THR A 336 23.72 -11.15 14.65
C THR A 336 22.40 -10.37 14.82
N SER A 337 22.00 -10.08 16.06
CA SER A 337 20.82 -9.27 16.36
C SER A 337 21.07 -7.79 16.07
N ARG A 338 22.34 -7.35 16.14
CA ARG A 338 22.76 -5.99 15.76
C ARG A 338 22.34 -5.63 14.35
N TYR A 339 22.62 -6.48 13.35
CA TYR A 339 22.24 -6.23 11.96
C TYR A 339 20.73 -6.12 11.77
N HIS A 340 19.94 -6.84 12.58
CA HIS A 340 18.49 -6.76 12.54
C HIS A 340 17.98 -5.40 13.06
N ILE A 341 18.56 -4.90 14.15
CA ILE A 341 18.24 -3.56 14.69
C ILE A 341 18.70 -2.48 13.69
N MET A 342 19.92 -2.59 13.15
CA MET A 342 20.47 -1.64 12.19
C MET A 342 19.62 -1.53 10.92
N HIS A 343 19.18 -2.66 10.38
CA HIS A 343 18.24 -2.69 9.26
C HIS A 343 16.97 -1.89 9.56
N HIS A 344 16.33 -2.16 10.70
CA HIS A 344 15.10 -1.45 11.06
C HIS A 344 15.31 0.04 11.33
N LEU A 345 16.43 0.42 11.95
CA LEU A 345 16.76 1.80 12.24
C LEU A 345 17.12 2.57 10.96
N ALA A 346 17.86 1.96 10.04
CA ALA A 346 18.17 2.55 8.74
C ALA A 346 16.90 2.81 7.92
N ASP A 347 15.94 1.87 7.92
CA ASP A 347 14.62 2.10 7.33
C ASP A 347 13.92 3.32 7.97
N VAL A 348 13.94 3.44 9.31
CA VAL A 348 13.33 4.57 10.03
C VAL A 348 13.97 5.89 9.63
N TYR A 349 15.30 5.94 9.51
CA TYR A 349 16.00 7.14 9.06
C TYR A 349 15.61 7.53 7.64
N CYS A 350 15.39 6.56 6.73
CA CYS A 350 14.86 6.85 5.41
C CYS A 350 13.42 7.40 5.48
N GLU A 351 12.55 6.84 6.32
CA GLU A 351 11.18 7.34 6.52
C GLU A 351 11.12 8.74 7.15
N LEU A 352 12.08 9.08 8.01
CA LEU A 352 12.25 10.42 8.57
C LEU A 352 12.93 11.41 7.61
N GLU A 353 13.20 10.99 6.37
CA GLU A 353 13.90 11.79 5.35
C GLU A 353 15.32 12.23 5.76
N ILE A 354 16.04 11.39 6.52
CA ILE A 354 17.43 11.61 6.96
C ILE A 354 18.36 10.51 6.39
N PRO A 355 18.51 10.40 5.06
CA PRO A 355 19.21 9.28 4.42
C PRO A 355 20.70 9.20 4.76
N ARG A 356 21.34 10.31 5.16
CA ARG A 356 22.76 10.32 5.56
C ARG A 356 23.01 9.47 6.82
N LEU A 357 22.12 9.53 7.80
CA LEU A 357 22.25 8.70 9.02
C LEU A 357 22.03 7.21 8.70
N ALA A 358 21.14 6.88 7.77
CA ALA A 358 20.96 5.51 7.29
C ALA A 358 22.24 4.97 6.64
N GLU A 359 22.87 5.77 5.77
CA GLU A 359 24.13 5.44 5.11
C GLU A 359 25.28 5.25 6.11
N GLU A 360 25.51 6.23 6.99
CA GLU A 360 26.54 6.17 8.03
C GLU A 360 26.38 4.94 8.94
N LEU A 361 25.14 4.57 9.24
CA LEU A 361 24.83 3.43 10.08
C LEU A 361 25.27 2.10 9.44
N VAL A 362 25.00 1.86 8.15
CA VAL A 362 25.11 0.51 7.56
C VAL A 362 26.26 0.32 6.58
N ARG A 363 26.82 1.39 6.00
CA ARG A 363 27.82 1.30 4.92
C ARG A 363 29.06 0.50 5.33
N ALA A 364 29.65 0.81 6.48
CA ALA A 364 30.89 0.17 6.92
C ALA A 364 30.70 -1.35 7.15
N GLU A 365 29.55 -1.76 7.70
CA GLU A 365 29.23 -3.17 7.92
C GLU A 365 29.03 -3.92 6.59
N ILE A 366 28.36 -3.32 5.61
CA ILE A 366 28.18 -3.92 4.28
C ILE A 366 29.52 -4.10 3.56
N GLN A 367 30.41 -3.11 3.68
CA GLN A 367 31.75 -3.20 3.12
C GLN A 367 32.54 -4.33 3.76
N GLN A 368 32.48 -4.46 5.10
CA GLN A 368 33.11 -5.55 5.82
C GLN A 368 32.55 -6.92 5.41
N LEU A 369 31.23 -7.09 5.36
CA LEU A 369 30.59 -8.32 4.89
C LEU A 369 31.01 -8.69 3.46
N SER A 370 31.24 -7.69 2.60
CA SER A 370 31.73 -7.91 1.24
C SER A 370 33.19 -8.39 1.21
N THR A 371 34.05 -7.80 2.03
CA THR A 371 35.45 -8.22 2.19
C THR A 371 35.55 -9.64 2.75
N ASP A 372 34.64 -10.01 3.65
CA ASP A 372 34.58 -11.34 4.26
C ASP A 372 33.95 -12.41 3.33
N GLY A 373 33.53 -12.04 2.11
CA GLY A 373 32.88 -12.95 1.16
C GLY A 373 31.44 -13.33 1.53
N GLU A 374 30.80 -12.57 2.42
CA GLU A 374 29.47 -12.83 2.95
C GLU A 374 28.34 -12.10 2.18
N GLN A 375 28.52 -11.80 0.88
CA GLN A 375 27.46 -11.12 0.10
C GLN A 375 26.15 -11.92 0.01
N HIS A 376 26.24 -13.25 0.12
CA HIS A 376 25.07 -14.13 0.13
C HIS A 376 24.41 -14.25 1.52
N SER A 377 24.94 -13.58 2.54
CA SER A 377 24.41 -13.64 3.90
C SER A 377 23.06 -12.90 4.03
N ARG A 378 22.27 -13.30 5.03
CA ARG A 378 21.03 -12.59 5.40
C ARG A 378 21.32 -11.19 5.93
N ALA A 379 22.47 -10.98 6.58
CA ALA A 379 22.89 -9.68 7.09
C ALA A 379 23.12 -8.70 5.93
N PHE A 380 23.89 -9.12 4.92
CA PHE A 380 24.15 -8.31 3.72
C PHE A 380 22.84 -7.88 3.06
N ARG A 381 21.92 -8.82 2.79
CA ARG A 381 20.62 -8.48 2.16
C ARG A 381 19.79 -7.47 2.96
N ARG A 382 19.74 -7.61 4.29
CA ARG A 382 18.98 -6.72 5.17
C ARG A 382 19.53 -5.30 5.19
N LEU A 383 20.85 -5.14 5.18
CA LEU A 383 21.49 -3.83 5.24
C LEU A 383 21.54 -3.14 3.87
N SER A 384 21.72 -3.90 2.79
CA SER A 384 21.86 -3.34 1.44
C SER A 384 20.60 -2.67 0.91
N LEU A 385 19.41 -3.13 1.29
CA LEU A 385 18.14 -2.52 0.86
C LEU A 385 17.96 -1.08 1.38
N PRO A 386 18.04 -0.79 2.70
CA PRO A 386 17.97 0.59 3.20
C PRO A 386 19.16 1.45 2.74
N LEU A 387 20.34 0.88 2.49
CA LEU A 387 21.45 1.63 1.89
C LEU A 387 21.12 2.08 0.46
N ALA A 388 20.55 1.18 -0.36
CA ALA A 388 20.12 1.53 -1.71
C ALA A 388 19.04 2.62 -1.68
N GLU A 389 18.09 2.53 -0.75
CA GLU A 389 17.08 3.56 -0.53
C GLU A 389 17.72 4.91 -0.17
N ALA A 390 18.66 4.93 0.77
CA ALA A 390 19.38 6.13 1.17
C ALA A 390 20.15 6.78 0.00
N TYR A 391 20.74 5.98 -0.88
CA TYR A 391 21.36 6.48 -2.11
C TYR A 391 20.34 7.04 -3.09
N THR A 392 19.20 6.37 -3.28
CA THR A 392 18.11 6.88 -4.13
C THR A 392 17.60 8.23 -3.64
N MET A 393 17.37 8.40 -2.33
CA MET A 393 16.93 9.67 -1.73
C MET A 393 17.96 10.80 -1.87
N GLN A 394 19.24 10.45 -1.96
CA GLN A 394 20.34 11.40 -2.19
C GLN A 394 20.65 11.62 -3.67
N SER A 395 19.80 11.14 -4.59
CA SER A 395 20.00 11.21 -6.04
C SER A 395 21.29 10.54 -6.55
N ARG A 396 21.79 9.53 -5.83
CA ARG A 396 23.01 8.76 -6.15
C ARG A 396 22.67 7.45 -6.84
N GLY A 397 22.03 7.55 -8.01
CA GLY A 397 21.53 6.41 -8.77
C GLY A 397 22.59 5.39 -9.17
N ASP A 398 23.79 5.85 -9.50
CA ASP A 398 24.92 5.02 -9.91
C ASP A 398 25.41 4.07 -8.80
N GLU A 399 25.16 4.42 -7.54
CA GLU A 399 25.49 3.58 -6.37
C GLU A 399 24.31 2.71 -5.93
N ALA A 400 23.08 3.22 -6.06
CA ALA A 400 21.86 2.48 -5.71
C ALA A 400 21.62 1.30 -6.65
N ARG A 401 21.81 1.49 -7.97
CA ARG A 401 21.51 0.50 -9.00
C ARG A 401 22.28 -0.82 -8.83
N PRO A 402 23.62 -0.84 -8.68
CA PRO A 402 24.36 -2.09 -8.52
C PRO A 402 23.93 -2.88 -7.29
N LEU A 403 23.62 -2.20 -6.18
CA LEU A 403 23.10 -2.83 -4.96
C LEU A 403 21.75 -3.50 -5.21
N LEU A 404 20.79 -2.79 -5.81
CA LEU A 404 19.46 -3.35 -6.11
C LEU A 404 19.54 -4.53 -7.08
N CYS A 405 20.32 -4.41 -8.16
CA CYS A 405 20.52 -5.51 -9.11
C CYS A 405 21.18 -6.73 -8.46
N THR A 406 22.12 -6.53 -7.53
CA THR A 406 22.78 -7.62 -6.79
C THR A 406 21.79 -8.31 -5.87
N LEU A 407 20.96 -7.55 -5.14
CA LEU A 407 19.89 -8.09 -4.29
C LEU A 407 18.89 -8.94 -5.09
N ILE A 408 18.37 -8.42 -6.20
CA ILE A 408 17.42 -9.12 -7.06
C ILE A 408 18.01 -10.45 -7.52
N ARG A 409 19.24 -10.44 -8.06
CA ARG A 409 19.93 -11.67 -8.50
C ARG A 409 20.08 -12.68 -7.37
N HIS A 410 20.41 -12.24 -6.16
CA HIS A 410 20.53 -13.13 -5.02
C HIS A 410 19.19 -13.79 -4.66
N TYR A 411 18.06 -13.08 -4.76
CA TYR A 411 16.75 -13.68 -4.51
C TYR A 411 16.33 -14.65 -5.61
N GLU A 412 16.65 -14.36 -6.87
CA GLU A 412 16.33 -15.23 -8.02
C GLU A 412 17.10 -16.55 -8.01
N GLN A 413 18.31 -16.57 -7.45
CA GLN A 413 19.16 -17.76 -7.34
C GLN A 413 18.79 -18.69 -6.16
N MET A 414 17.80 -18.33 -5.33
CA MET A 414 17.38 -19.13 -4.18
C MET A 414 16.28 -20.13 -4.55
N ASP A 415 16.47 -21.39 -4.16
CA ASP A 415 15.47 -22.45 -4.39
C ASP A 415 14.14 -22.20 -3.65
N SER A 416 14.21 -21.61 -2.45
CA SER A 416 13.03 -21.24 -1.67
C SER A 416 13.26 -19.96 -0.86
N LEU A 417 12.22 -19.12 -0.79
CA LEU A 417 12.28 -17.82 -0.12
C LEU A 417 11.33 -17.81 1.08
N ASP A 418 11.86 -17.52 2.26
CA ASP A 418 11.06 -17.17 3.44
C ASP A 418 10.29 -15.84 3.23
N VAL A 419 9.30 -15.57 4.09
CA VAL A 419 8.45 -14.36 4.05
C VAL A 419 9.29 -13.08 3.96
N SER A 420 10.39 -12.98 4.71
CA SER A 420 11.26 -11.81 4.73
C SER A 420 11.99 -11.61 3.40
N ASN A 421 12.46 -12.70 2.78
CA ASN A 421 13.14 -12.62 1.48
C ASN A 421 12.14 -12.38 0.34
N GLN A 422 10.92 -12.92 0.40
CA GLN A 422 9.86 -12.60 -0.56
C GLN A 422 9.54 -11.10 -0.56
N VAL A 423 9.38 -10.51 0.63
CA VAL A 423 9.17 -9.06 0.80
C VAL A 423 10.37 -8.26 0.32
N GLY A 424 11.59 -8.66 0.69
CA GLY A 424 12.82 -8.00 0.24
C GLY A 424 13.00 -8.03 -1.28
N HIS A 425 12.60 -9.12 -1.93
CA HIS A 425 12.68 -9.26 -3.38
C HIS A 425 11.77 -8.26 -4.09
N VAL A 426 10.47 -8.24 -3.76
CA VAL A 426 9.51 -7.30 -4.35
C VAL A 426 9.97 -5.86 -4.14
N ARG A 427 10.45 -5.51 -2.94
CA ARG A 427 10.93 -4.16 -2.63
C ARG A 427 12.17 -3.75 -3.43
N SER A 428 13.10 -4.67 -3.63
CA SER A 428 14.30 -4.40 -4.44
C SER A 428 13.92 -4.12 -5.90
N VAL A 429 12.96 -4.87 -6.44
CA VAL A 429 12.43 -4.65 -7.80
C VAL A 429 11.73 -3.30 -7.90
N ILE A 430 10.90 -2.93 -6.92
CA ILE A 430 10.21 -1.63 -6.94
C ILE A 430 11.20 -0.48 -6.78
N GLY A 431 12.21 -0.61 -5.91
CA GLY A 431 13.30 0.36 -5.79
C GLY A 431 14.02 0.58 -7.12
N LEU A 432 14.25 -0.48 -7.89
CA LEU A 432 14.85 -0.37 -9.22
C LEU A 432 13.91 0.34 -10.22
N ALA A 433 12.60 0.04 -10.18
CA ALA A 433 11.59 0.72 -11.01
C ALA A 433 11.53 2.23 -10.71
N ARG A 434 11.66 2.62 -9.44
CA ARG A 434 11.73 4.03 -9.02
C ARG A 434 12.96 4.73 -9.57
N LEU A 435 14.11 4.05 -9.55
CA LEU A 435 15.31 4.63 -10.11
C LEU A 435 15.18 4.86 -11.63
N HIS A 436 14.60 3.89 -12.35
CA HIS A 436 14.25 4.08 -13.77
C HIS A 436 13.30 5.25 -13.99
N GLU A 437 12.29 5.44 -13.14
CA GLU A 437 11.38 6.58 -13.21
C GLU A 437 12.10 7.91 -13.01
N SER A 438 12.96 8.02 -11.98
CA SER A 438 13.71 9.24 -11.70
C SER A 438 14.68 9.65 -12.83
N GLU A 439 15.11 8.69 -13.65
CA GLU A 439 15.97 8.91 -14.82
C GLU A 439 15.18 9.14 -16.11
N GLY A 440 13.84 9.17 -16.06
CA GLY A 440 12.98 9.33 -17.23
C GLY A 440 12.90 8.09 -18.13
N ARG A 441 13.34 6.92 -17.65
CA ARG A 441 13.33 5.64 -18.38
C ARG A 441 12.01 4.90 -18.15
N TRP A 442 10.94 5.48 -18.67
CA TRP A 442 9.56 5.04 -18.41
C TRP A 442 9.24 3.62 -18.88
N MET A 443 9.84 3.18 -19.99
CA MET A 443 9.62 1.82 -20.52
C MET A 443 10.25 0.77 -19.59
N GLU A 444 11.51 0.95 -19.19
CA GLU A 444 12.19 0.07 -18.25
C GLU A 444 11.54 0.11 -16.86
N ALA A 445 11.09 1.29 -16.41
CA ALA A 445 10.33 1.42 -15.17
C ALA A 445 9.04 0.56 -15.22
N GLY A 446 8.31 0.62 -16.34
CA GLY A 446 7.10 -0.16 -16.55
C GLY A 446 7.34 -1.68 -16.58
N GLN A 447 8.40 -2.13 -17.28
CA GLN A 447 8.79 -3.54 -17.31
C GLN A 447 9.20 -4.06 -15.93
N THR A 448 10.00 -3.29 -15.22
CA THR A 448 10.46 -3.64 -13.86
C THR A 448 9.28 -3.70 -12.88
N LEU A 449 8.33 -2.77 -13.00
CA LEU A 449 7.14 -2.75 -12.16
C LEU A 449 6.18 -3.92 -12.47
N GLU A 450 6.15 -4.40 -13.72
CA GLU A 450 5.43 -5.61 -14.10
C GLU A 450 6.03 -6.86 -13.45
N THR A 451 7.36 -6.94 -13.36
CA THR A 451 8.04 -7.98 -12.58
C THR A 451 7.61 -7.93 -11.11
N ALA A 452 7.56 -6.73 -10.49
CA ALA A 452 7.10 -6.59 -9.11
C ALA A 452 5.65 -7.10 -8.94
N ARG A 453 4.74 -6.75 -9.86
CA ARG A 453 3.35 -7.25 -9.85
C ARG A 453 3.30 -8.77 -9.92
N SER A 454 4.01 -9.38 -10.87
CA SER A 454 4.06 -10.84 -11.02
C SER A 454 4.59 -11.53 -9.77
N LEU A 455 5.61 -10.97 -9.11
CA LEU A 455 6.13 -11.50 -7.85
C LEU A 455 5.09 -11.43 -6.72
N THR A 456 4.32 -10.35 -6.62
CA THR A 456 3.24 -10.25 -5.62
C THR A 456 2.12 -11.26 -5.86
N GLU A 457 1.88 -11.70 -7.09
CA GLU A 457 0.92 -12.75 -7.41
C GLU A 457 1.49 -14.16 -7.14
N LYS A 458 2.79 -14.35 -7.37
CA LYS A 458 3.51 -15.61 -7.15
C LYS A 458 3.70 -15.95 -5.67
N TYR A 459 3.95 -14.94 -4.84
CA TYR A 459 4.30 -15.13 -3.44
C TYR A 459 3.07 -15.11 -2.53
N ASN A 460 2.83 -16.21 -1.81
CA ASN A 460 1.72 -16.35 -0.85
C ASN A 460 1.75 -15.33 0.30
N THR A 461 2.87 -14.65 0.51
CA THR A 461 3.01 -13.58 1.51
C THR A 461 2.11 -12.38 1.23
N PHE A 462 1.78 -12.12 -0.05
CA PHE A 462 0.99 -10.95 -0.43
C PHE A 462 -0.48 -11.32 -0.61
N LEU A 463 -1.36 -10.57 0.03
CA LEU A 463 -2.80 -10.70 -0.19
C LEU A 463 -3.13 -10.27 -1.63
N LYS A 464 -3.97 -11.05 -2.33
CA LYS A 464 -4.52 -10.66 -3.63
C LYS A 464 -5.35 -9.39 -3.47
N GLY A 465 -4.98 -8.33 -4.19
CA GLY A 465 -5.61 -7.02 -4.02
C GLY A 465 -5.32 -6.37 -2.67
N GLY A 466 -4.19 -6.71 -2.04
CA GLY A 466 -3.71 -6.08 -0.82
C GLY A 466 -3.04 -4.73 -1.08
N PHE A 467 -2.56 -4.10 0.00
CA PHE A 467 -1.94 -2.76 -0.04
C PHE A 467 -0.83 -2.61 -1.08
N TYR A 468 0.09 -3.58 -1.19
CA TYR A 468 1.18 -3.56 -2.18
C TYR A 468 0.67 -3.48 -3.63
N THR A 469 -0.40 -4.22 -3.96
CA THR A 469 -1.03 -4.17 -5.28
C THR A 469 -1.60 -2.77 -5.54
N GLY A 470 -2.22 -2.15 -4.54
CA GLY A 470 -2.73 -0.79 -4.64
C GLY A 470 -1.63 0.24 -4.95
N VAL A 471 -0.49 0.15 -4.25
CA VAL A 471 0.66 1.06 -4.51
C VAL A 471 1.29 0.80 -5.88
N ILE A 472 1.45 -0.47 -6.27
CA ILE A 472 1.95 -0.84 -7.61
C ILE A 472 1.04 -0.28 -8.70
N TYR A 473 -0.28 -0.35 -8.53
CA TYR A 473 -1.24 0.23 -9.48
C TYR A 473 -1.17 1.75 -9.52
N LEU A 474 -1.01 2.42 -8.38
CA LEU A 474 -0.80 3.87 -8.37
C LEU A 474 0.47 4.25 -9.13
N PHE A 475 1.54 3.47 -8.97
CA PHE A 475 2.79 3.71 -9.69
C PHE A 475 2.66 3.40 -11.19
N PHE A 476 1.95 2.34 -11.57
CA PHE A 476 1.61 2.06 -12.97
C PHE A 476 0.81 3.18 -13.60
N SER A 477 -0.12 3.78 -12.86
CA SER A 477 -0.89 4.94 -13.34
C SER A 477 0.05 6.05 -13.81
N LYS A 478 1.05 6.39 -12.99
CA LYS A 478 2.06 7.41 -13.32
C LYS A 478 2.89 7.05 -14.54
N ILE A 479 3.39 5.82 -14.61
CA ILE A 479 4.20 5.35 -15.75
C ILE A 479 3.38 5.38 -17.04
N LYS A 480 2.15 4.86 -17.03
CA LYS A 480 1.26 4.86 -18.21
C LYS A 480 0.91 6.28 -18.66
N PHE A 481 0.69 7.19 -17.70
CA PHE A 481 0.44 8.59 -18.01
C PHE A 481 1.65 9.24 -18.71
N ALA A 482 2.86 9.00 -18.21
CA ALA A 482 4.09 9.51 -18.80
C ALA A 482 4.36 8.93 -20.20
N LEU A 483 3.97 7.69 -20.44
CA LEU A 483 4.02 7.04 -21.77
C LEU A 483 2.91 7.50 -22.73
N GLY A 484 2.00 8.37 -22.30
CA GLY A 484 0.91 8.93 -23.12
C GLY A 484 -0.38 8.11 -23.13
N ASP A 485 -0.43 6.95 -22.47
CA ASP A 485 -1.62 6.09 -22.37
C ASP A 485 -2.52 6.53 -21.19
N LYS A 486 -3.22 7.65 -21.40
CA LYS A 486 -4.06 8.27 -20.36
C LYS A 486 -5.22 7.41 -19.89
N LEU A 487 -5.77 6.57 -20.78
CA LEU A 487 -6.90 5.69 -20.45
C LEU A 487 -6.45 4.58 -19.51
N GLU A 488 -5.35 3.90 -19.85
CA GLU A 488 -4.83 2.83 -19.00
C GLU A 488 -4.29 3.37 -17.68
N ALA A 489 -3.64 4.54 -17.72
CA ALA A 489 -3.23 5.25 -16.51
C ALA A 489 -4.39 5.49 -15.54
N TRP A 490 -5.55 5.90 -16.04
CA TRP A 490 -6.74 6.12 -15.22
C TRP A 490 -7.31 4.81 -14.64
N LYS A 491 -7.35 3.73 -15.43
CA LYS A 491 -7.82 2.42 -14.92
C LYS A 491 -6.97 1.91 -13.76
N PHE A 492 -5.65 2.09 -13.86
CA PHE A 492 -4.74 1.76 -12.77
C PHE A 492 -4.97 2.64 -11.55
N LEU A 493 -5.22 3.95 -11.73
CA LEU A 493 -5.53 4.86 -10.62
C LEU A 493 -6.81 4.44 -9.88
N GLU A 494 -7.88 4.12 -10.59
CA GLU A 494 -9.14 3.70 -9.96
C GLU A 494 -8.99 2.36 -9.23
N SER A 495 -8.32 1.39 -9.85
CA SER A 495 -8.00 0.12 -9.18
C SER A 495 -7.17 0.35 -7.91
N ALA A 496 -6.21 1.28 -7.94
CA ALA A 496 -5.42 1.65 -6.78
C ALA A 496 -6.28 2.28 -5.67
N ARG A 497 -7.19 3.19 -6.02
CA ARG A 497 -8.13 3.85 -5.08
C ARG A 497 -9.09 2.85 -4.45
N GLU A 498 -9.66 1.95 -5.24
CA GLU A 498 -10.57 0.92 -4.74
C GLU A 498 -9.88 0.03 -3.70
N ILE A 499 -8.72 -0.52 -4.05
CA ILE A 499 -7.92 -1.37 -3.15
C ILE A 499 -7.55 -0.62 -1.86
N ARG A 500 -7.04 0.61 -1.99
CA ARG A 500 -6.59 1.43 -0.85
C ARG A 500 -7.74 2.00 0.00
N SER A 501 -8.98 2.04 -0.51
CA SER A 501 -10.15 2.45 0.28
C SER A 501 -10.60 1.38 1.28
N VAL A 502 -10.29 0.11 0.99
CA VAL A 502 -10.69 -1.04 1.82
C VAL A 502 -9.56 -1.46 2.76
N GLN A 503 -8.31 -1.30 2.33
CA GLN A 503 -7.12 -1.70 3.09
C GLN A 503 -6.62 -0.53 3.94
N LYS A 504 -6.38 -0.75 5.24
CA LYS A 504 -5.70 0.24 6.09
C LYS A 504 -4.29 0.46 5.55
N GLU A 505 -3.85 1.72 5.49
CA GLU A 505 -2.47 2.02 5.09
C GLU A 505 -1.51 1.31 6.04
N GLN A 506 -0.67 0.44 5.47
CA GLN A 506 0.38 -0.21 6.22
C GLN A 506 1.61 0.70 6.14
N HIS A 507 1.98 1.34 7.25
CA HIS A 507 3.20 2.14 7.35
C HIS A 507 4.43 1.23 7.41
N PHE A 508 4.72 0.53 6.31
CA PHE A 508 6.03 -0.04 6.09
C PHE A 508 6.23 -0.48 4.65
N ILE A 509 6.86 0.35 3.81
CA ILE A 509 7.54 -0.21 2.65
C ILE A 509 8.89 0.48 2.37
N PRO A 510 10.00 0.03 2.94
CA PRO A 510 11.33 0.28 2.38
C PRO A 510 11.36 -0.11 0.90
N GLY A 511 11.82 0.79 0.04
CA GLY A 511 11.68 0.71 -1.42
C GLY A 511 10.42 1.37 -1.98
N LEU A 512 9.43 1.70 -1.15
CA LEU A 512 8.18 2.45 -1.39
C LEU A 512 7.82 3.27 -0.13
N GLY A 513 8.77 4.05 0.40
CA GLY A 513 8.59 4.70 1.70
C GLY A 513 7.36 5.61 1.75
N THR A 514 6.91 6.00 2.94
CA THR A 514 5.72 6.86 3.10
C THR A 514 5.85 8.15 2.28
N TYR A 515 7.05 8.72 2.22
CA TYR A 515 7.40 9.88 1.40
C TYR A 515 7.16 9.62 -0.10
N PHE A 516 7.45 8.42 -0.61
CA PHE A 516 7.25 8.08 -2.02
C PHE A 516 5.76 7.83 -2.33
N LEU A 517 5.02 7.22 -1.40
CA LEU A 517 3.56 7.13 -1.52
C LEU A 517 2.93 8.53 -1.56
N GLY A 518 3.38 9.43 -0.67
CA GLY A 518 2.98 10.84 -0.67
C GLY A 518 3.29 11.52 -2.01
N TYR A 519 4.49 11.31 -2.57
CA TYR A 519 4.86 11.79 -3.91
C TYR A 519 3.91 11.29 -5.01
N LEU A 520 3.53 10.00 -5.00
CA LEU A 520 2.59 9.44 -5.95
C LEU A 520 1.17 10.00 -5.76
N ASP A 521 0.73 10.18 -4.52
CA ASP A 521 -0.58 10.76 -4.20
C ASP A 521 -0.67 12.23 -4.61
N ASP A 522 0.37 13.01 -4.36
CA ASP A 522 0.41 14.42 -4.76
C ASP A 522 0.52 14.57 -6.27
N TRP A 523 1.26 13.69 -6.95
CA TRP A 523 1.22 13.58 -8.40
C TRP A 523 -0.20 13.26 -8.89
N ALA A 524 -0.87 12.26 -8.30
CA ALA A 524 -2.22 11.86 -8.72
C ALA A 524 -3.23 12.99 -8.46
N LYS A 525 -3.11 13.74 -7.37
CA LYS A 525 -3.90 14.96 -7.12
C LYS A 525 -3.58 16.07 -8.13
N ALA A 526 -2.32 16.28 -8.48
CA ALA A 526 -1.95 17.29 -9.47
C ALA A 526 -2.49 16.96 -10.87
N VAL A 527 -2.44 15.69 -11.27
CA VAL A 527 -2.87 15.23 -12.62
C VAL A 527 -4.38 15.01 -12.71
N TYR A 528 -5.01 14.48 -11.67
CA TYR A 528 -6.41 14.04 -11.68
C TYR A 528 -7.31 14.76 -10.65
N GLY A 529 -6.74 15.59 -9.78
CA GLY A 529 -7.48 16.35 -8.77
C GLY A 529 -8.24 17.54 -9.35
N SER A 530 -7.87 18.01 -10.55
CA SER A 530 -8.83 18.67 -11.44
C SER A 530 -9.62 17.58 -12.15
N ALA A 531 -10.74 17.18 -11.55
CA ALA A 531 -11.60 16.10 -12.03
C ALA A 531 -12.23 16.35 -13.42
N SER A 532 -11.89 17.45 -14.08
CA SER A 532 -12.34 17.87 -15.41
C SER A 532 -11.71 17.12 -16.59
N SER A 533 -10.55 16.47 -16.47
CA SER A 533 -9.75 16.11 -17.66
C SER A 533 -9.98 14.71 -18.26
N VAL A 534 -10.67 13.79 -17.57
CA VAL A 534 -10.86 12.40 -18.06
C VAL A 534 -12.34 12.03 -18.11
N ALA A 535 -12.85 11.89 -19.33
CA ALA A 535 -14.16 11.33 -19.58
C ALA A 535 -14.12 9.79 -19.55
N THR A 536 -14.99 9.19 -18.73
CA THR A 536 -15.21 7.75 -18.70
C THR A 536 -16.72 7.45 -18.64
N PRO A 537 -17.17 6.24 -19.03
CA PRO A 537 -18.59 5.88 -18.95
C PRO A 537 -19.18 6.01 -17.54
N ALA A 538 -18.38 5.80 -16.49
CA ALA A 538 -18.80 6.00 -15.11
C ALA A 538 -19.01 7.48 -14.78
N ARG A 539 -18.07 8.35 -15.17
CA ARG A 539 -18.19 9.81 -15.00
C ARG A 539 -19.32 10.41 -15.82
N TYR A 540 -19.55 9.92 -17.04
CA TYR A 540 -20.72 10.36 -17.81
C TYR A 540 -22.03 10.05 -17.05
N ARG A 541 -22.18 8.82 -16.52
CA ARG A 541 -23.34 8.47 -15.68
C ARG A 541 -23.45 9.33 -14.42
N GLU A 542 -22.34 9.71 -13.81
CA GLU A 542 -22.29 10.65 -12.69
C GLU A 542 -22.78 12.05 -13.09
N ALA A 543 -22.26 12.61 -14.19
CA ALA A 543 -22.71 13.88 -14.74
C ALA A 543 -24.23 13.89 -14.99
N ILE A 544 -24.77 12.79 -15.55
CA ILE A 544 -26.22 12.61 -15.73
C ILE A 544 -26.98 12.56 -14.39
N ARG A 545 -26.44 11.93 -13.35
CA ARG A 545 -27.06 11.94 -12.01
C ARG A 545 -27.05 13.35 -11.41
N CYS A 546 -25.91 14.05 -11.47
CA CYS A 546 -25.75 15.39 -10.94
C CYS A 546 -26.70 16.39 -11.63
N ILE A 547 -26.78 16.39 -12.97
CA ILE A 547 -27.70 17.28 -13.68
C ILE A 547 -29.16 16.97 -13.35
N ASN A 548 -29.55 15.70 -13.24
CA ASN A 548 -30.92 15.30 -12.92
C ASN A 548 -31.31 15.62 -11.47
N SER A 549 -30.35 15.70 -10.53
CA SER A 549 -30.62 16.15 -9.15
C SER A 549 -31.25 17.55 -9.08
N ARG A 550 -31.03 18.38 -10.11
CA ARG A 550 -31.59 19.73 -10.23
C ARG A 550 -33.03 19.79 -10.79
N ARG A 551 -33.69 18.64 -11.02
CA ARG A 551 -35.07 18.57 -11.56
C ARG A 551 -36.19 18.77 -10.50
N SER A 552 -35.87 18.71 -9.20
CA SER A 552 -36.85 18.49 -8.11
C SER A 552 -37.42 19.74 -7.40
N ARG A 553 -37.16 20.97 -7.88
CA ARG A 553 -37.77 22.16 -7.25
C ARG A 553 -39.14 22.48 -7.88
N ALA A 554 -40.11 22.88 -7.06
CA ALA A 554 -41.46 23.24 -7.48
C ALA A 554 -41.46 24.20 -8.70
N LYS A 555 -42.48 24.10 -9.56
CA LYS A 555 -42.60 24.98 -10.74
C LYS A 555 -42.61 26.44 -10.27
N PRO A 556 -41.74 27.31 -10.80
CA PRO A 556 -41.59 28.66 -10.30
C PRO A 556 -42.83 29.52 -10.56
N ASN A 557 -43.01 30.56 -9.73
CA ASN A 557 -43.84 31.71 -10.06
C ASN A 557 -43.09 32.64 -11.04
N LEU A 558 -43.81 33.50 -11.79
CA LEU A 558 -43.22 34.38 -12.81
C LEU A 558 -42.11 35.30 -12.24
N SER A 559 -42.21 35.70 -10.97
CA SER A 559 -41.18 36.48 -10.25
C SER A 559 -39.88 35.71 -9.98
N GLU A 560 -39.93 34.37 -9.89
CA GLU A 560 -38.78 33.49 -9.71
C GLU A 560 -38.14 33.06 -11.05
N MET A 561 -38.71 33.52 -12.17
CA MET A 561 -38.07 33.45 -13.48
C MET A 561 -37.13 34.63 -13.73
N ARG A 562 -36.96 35.58 -12.79
CA ARG A 562 -35.95 36.68 -12.80
C ARG A 562 -34.50 36.16 -12.71
N GLY A 563 -34.15 35.20 -13.56
CA GLY A 563 -32.89 34.49 -13.56
C GLY A 563 -31.81 35.14 -14.40
N SER A 564 -31.97 36.38 -14.89
CA SER A 564 -30.89 37.07 -15.62
C SER A 564 -29.68 37.30 -14.72
N ASP A 565 -29.89 37.79 -13.50
CA ASP A 565 -28.80 38.26 -12.65
C ASP A 565 -28.00 37.07 -12.09
N ASP A 566 -28.67 36.01 -11.66
CA ASP A 566 -28.02 34.76 -11.23
C ASP A 566 -27.34 34.05 -12.41
N MET A 567 -27.94 34.04 -13.61
CA MET A 567 -27.30 33.46 -14.79
C MET A 567 -26.03 34.19 -15.19
N VAL A 568 -26.00 35.53 -15.12
CA VAL A 568 -24.79 36.33 -15.37
C VAL A 568 -23.73 36.03 -14.32
N ARG A 569 -24.10 36.02 -13.02
CA ARG A 569 -23.15 35.66 -11.95
C ARG A 569 -22.61 34.24 -12.08
N TRP A 570 -23.45 33.27 -12.41
CA TRP A 570 -22.98 31.91 -12.68
C TRP A 570 -22.04 31.88 -13.88
N LEU A 571 -22.34 32.60 -14.97
CA LEU A 571 -21.46 32.70 -16.13
C LEU A 571 -20.09 33.30 -15.75
N GLU A 572 -20.07 34.35 -14.94
CA GLU A 572 -18.84 34.96 -14.39
C GLU A 572 -18.02 33.98 -13.56
N LEU A 573 -18.67 33.17 -12.70
CA LEU A 573 -18.00 32.10 -11.95
C LEU A 573 -17.35 31.06 -12.87
N LEU A 574 -17.91 30.83 -14.06
CA LEU A 574 -17.32 29.92 -15.04
C LEU A 574 -16.07 30.51 -15.73
N GLY A 575 -15.81 31.80 -15.54
CA GLY A 575 -14.75 32.56 -16.19
C GLY A 575 -15.17 33.20 -17.51
N HIS A 576 -16.47 33.36 -17.75
CA HIS A 576 -17.02 33.95 -18.98
C HIS A 576 -17.79 35.23 -18.67
N SER A 577 -17.74 36.20 -19.58
CA SER A 577 -18.53 37.42 -19.54
C SER A 577 -19.74 37.34 -20.47
N VAL A 578 -20.69 38.26 -20.33
CA VAL A 578 -21.80 38.39 -21.29
C VAL A 578 -21.26 38.78 -22.67
N GLU A 579 -20.16 39.54 -22.72
CA GLU A 579 -19.46 39.93 -23.94
C GLU A 579 -18.89 38.73 -24.71
N ASP A 580 -18.48 37.67 -24.01
CA ASP A 580 -18.03 36.43 -24.66
C ASP A 580 -19.16 35.75 -25.44
N LEU A 581 -20.41 35.90 -25.00
CA LEU A 581 -21.57 35.38 -25.74
C LEU A 581 -21.78 36.11 -27.07
N ASN A 582 -21.40 37.38 -27.17
CA ASN A 582 -21.53 38.14 -28.41
C ASN A 582 -20.60 37.59 -29.51
N ARG A 583 -19.48 36.96 -29.13
CA ARG A 583 -18.54 36.31 -30.06
C ARG A 583 -19.13 35.05 -30.71
N LEU A 584 -20.20 34.50 -30.15
CA LEU A 584 -20.92 33.34 -30.70
C LEU A 584 -21.88 33.69 -31.85
N ASN A 585 -21.97 34.97 -32.25
CA ASN A 585 -22.80 35.45 -33.36
C ASN A 585 -24.24 34.92 -33.30
N VAL A 586 -24.89 35.06 -32.14
CA VAL A 586 -26.09 34.28 -31.80
C VAL A 586 -27.30 34.54 -32.72
N ILE A 587 -28.03 33.47 -33.02
CA ILE A 587 -29.42 33.50 -33.50
C ILE A 587 -30.33 33.02 -32.38
N HIS A 588 -31.25 33.87 -31.90
CA HIS A 588 -32.10 33.56 -30.74
C HIS A 588 -33.56 33.40 -31.15
N VAL A 589 -34.17 32.27 -30.80
CA VAL A 589 -35.50 31.89 -31.28
C VAL A 589 -36.46 31.64 -30.11
N ALA A 590 -37.59 32.35 -30.11
CA ALA A 590 -38.70 32.14 -29.19
C ALA A 590 -40.02 31.89 -29.93
N GLY A 591 -41.06 31.49 -29.20
CA GLY A 591 -42.35 31.11 -29.79
C GLY A 591 -43.10 30.05 -28.99
N THR A 592 -44.36 29.79 -29.34
CA THR A 592 -45.14 28.70 -28.72
C THR A 592 -44.91 27.41 -29.48
N LYS A 593 -45.14 27.42 -30.81
CA LYS A 593 -44.96 26.25 -31.68
C LYS A 593 -43.97 26.55 -32.79
N GLY A 594 -43.16 25.56 -33.15
CA GLY A 594 -42.21 25.64 -34.27
C GLY A 594 -40.79 26.08 -33.92
N LYS A 595 -40.49 26.46 -32.66
CA LYS A 595 -39.15 26.88 -32.21
C LYS A 595 -38.05 25.88 -32.61
N GLY A 596 -38.08 24.67 -32.04
CA GLY A 596 -37.11 23.62 -32.37
C GLY A 596 -37.03 23.29 -33.87
N SER A 597 -38.15 23.29 -34.60
CA SER A 597 -38.13 23.08 -36.06
C SER A 597 -37.45 24.22 -36.81
N THR A 598 -37.76 25.48 -36.48
CA THR A 598 -37.08 26.65 -37.05
C THR A 598 -35.59 26.62 -36.72
N CYS A 599 -35.19 26.34 -35.48
CA CYS A 599 -33.78 26.21 -35.11
C CYS A 599 -33.07 25.08 -35.88
N ALA A 600 -33.73 23.94 -36.08
CA ALA A 600 -33.19 22.83 -36.86
C ALA A 600 -33.02 23.20 -38.35
N PHE A 601 -33.99 23.90 -38.95
CA PHE A 601 -33.86 24.41 -40.32
C PHE A 601 -32.73 25.44 -40.43
N VAL A 602 -32.63 26.40 -39.50
CA VAL A 602 -31.54 27.39 -39.46
C VAL A 602 -30.19 26.68 -39.40
N ALA A 603 -30.03 25.72 -38.49
CA ALA A 603 -28.78 24.96 -38.36
C ALA A 603 -28.46 24.19 -39.65
N SER A 604 -29.44 23.48 -40.22
CA SER A 604 -29.26 22.69 -41.44
C SER A 604 -28.85 23.55 -42.63
N ILE A 605 -29.49 24.71 -42.83
CA ILE A 605 -29.16 25.64 -43.91
C ILE A 605 -27.76 26.23 -43.72
N LEU A 606 -27.41 26.65 -42.50
CA LEU A 606 -26.07 27.21 -42.21
C LEU A 606 -24.96 26.16 -42.36
N ILE A 607 -25.18 24.91 -41.94
CA ILE A 607 -24.24 23.80 -42.15
C ILE A 607 -24.08 23.54 -43.65
N ALA A 608 -25.18 23.46 -44.40
CA ALA A 608 -25.14 23.25 -45.85
C ALA A 608 -24.43 24.40 -46.59
N HIS A 609 -24.63 25.65 -46.14
CA HIS A 609 -23.92 26.81 -46.65
C HIS A 609 -22.43 26.76 -46.31
N GLY A 610 -22.08 26.46 -45.05
CA GLY A 610 -20.71 26.33 -44.57
C GLY A 610 -19.91 25.26 -45.30
N ASN A 611 -20.52 24.10 -45.54
CA ASN A 611 -19.92 23.02 -46.33
C ASN A 611 -19.58 23.44 -47.78
N LYS A 612 -20.33 24.39 -48.36
CA LYS A 612 -20.12 24.89 -49.73
C LYS A 612 -19.19 26.11 -49.79
N SER A 613 -19.24 26.98 -48.79
CA SER A 613 -18.57 28.30 -48.80
C SER A 613 -17.34 28.38 -47.90
N GLY A 614 -17.16 27.41 -46.99
CA GLY A 614 -16.11 27.41 -45.97
C GLY A 614 -16.44 28.19 -44.69
N TYR A 615 -17.60 28.86 -44.61
CA TYR A 615 -18.05 29.57 -43.41
C TYR A 615 -19.59 29.60 -43.28
N PRO A 616 -20.18 29.37 -42.10
CA PRO A 616 -19.52 28.99 -40.83
C PRO A 616 -19.01 27.54 -40.88
N GLN A 617 -17.90 27.25 -40.19
CA GLN A 617 -17.34 25.90 -40.06
C GLN A 617 -17.94 25.13 -38.89
N LYS A 618 -18.28 25.83 -37.80
CA LYS A 618 -18.89 25.25 -36.59
C LYS A 618 -20.21 25.94 -36.26
N VAL A 619 -21.29 25.19 -36.42
CA VAL A 619 -22.66 25.61 -36.11
C VAL A 619 -23.11 24.94 -34.82
N GLY A 620 -23.22 25.72 -33.74
CA GLY A 620 -23.76 25.30 -32.46
C GLY A 620 -25.29 25.40 -32.43
N LEU A 621 -25.96 24.38 -31.89
CA LEU A 621 -27.41 24.37 -31.73
C LEU A 621 -27.81 23.93 -30.31
N TYR A 622 -28.56 24.78 -29.62
CA TYR A 622 -29.15 24.50 -28.32
C TYR A 622 -30.68 24.42 -28.40
N THR A 623 -31.27 23.26 -28.07
CA THR A 623 -32.71 23.00 -28.17
C THR A 623 -33.31 22.29 -26.97
N SER A 624 -34.64 22.38 -26.83
CA SER A 624 -35.39 21.74 -25.74
C SER A 624 -36.82 21.36 -26.11
N PRO A 625 -37.36 20.22 -25.61
CA PRO A 625 -36.70 19.16 -24.87
C PRO A 625 -35.86 18.22 -25.76
N HIS A 626 -35.09 17.31 -25.15
CA HIS A 626 -34.55 16.15 -25.88
C HIS A 626 -35.62 15.07 -26.05
N MET A 627 -35.46 14.21 -27.06
CA MET A 627 -36.34 13.07 -27.31
C MET A 627 -35.85 11.82 -26.60
N SER A 628 -34.57 11.46 -26.76
CA SER A 628 -34.02 10.22 -26.19
C SER A 628 -32.77 10.44 -25.32
N ASN A 629 -31.88 11.33 -25.74
CA ASN A 629 -30.58 11.55 -25.10
C ASN A 629 -30.39 13.02 -24.73
N ILE A 630 -29.92 13.31 -23.52
CA ILE A 630 -29.71 14.69 -23.06
C ILE A 630 -28.75 15.49 -23.94
N ARG A 631 -27.78 14.83 -24.56
CA ARG A 631 -26.82 15.44 -25.47
C ARG A 631 -27.48 16.01 -26.73
N GLU A 632 -28.66 15.54 -27.11
CA GLU A 632 -29.42 16.09 -28.25
C GLU A 632 -29.73 17.58 -28.10
N ARG A 633 -29.70 18.10 -26.86
CA ARG A 633 -29.91 19.51 -26.55
C ARG A 633 -28.72 20.39 -26.91
N ILE A 634 -27.52 19.84 -27.09
CA ILE A 634 -26.29 20.57 -27.40
C ILE A 634 -25.63 19.88 -28.58
N ARG A 635 -25.75 20.48 -29.76
CA ARG A 635 -25.21 19.92 -31.00
C ARG A 635 -24.17 20.85 -31.61
N ILE A 636 -23.17 20.26 -32.25
CA ILE A 636 -22.20 20.96 -33.10
C ILE A 636 -22.25 20.30 -34.46
N ASN A 637 -22.48 21.10 -35.51
CA ASN A 637 -22.59 20.62 -36.89
C ASN A 637 -23.65 19.52 -37.09
N GLY A 638 -24.78 19.64 -36.41
CA GLY A 638 -25.93 18.73 -36.53
C GLY A 638 -25.87 17.52 -35.60
N GLU A 639 -24.70 17.19 -35.06
CA GLU A 639 -24.48 16.04 -34.19
C GLU A 639 -24.51 16.40 -32.70
N PRO A 640 -25.18 15.61 -31.83
CA PRO A 640 -25.04 15.73 -30.39
C PRO A 640 -23.57 15.64 -29.96
N ILE A 641 -23.12 16.52 -29.07
CA ILE A 641 -21.75 16.44 -28.51
C ILE A 641 -21.47 15.06 -27.92
N SER A 642 -20.23 14.57 -27.98
CA SER A 642 -19.88 13.23 -27.49
C SER A 642 -20.11 13.09 -25.98
N GLN A 643 -20.22 11.86 -25.47
CA GLN A 643 -20.29 11.63 -24.01
C GLN A 643 -19.07 12.24 -23.32
N ASP A 644 -17.91 12.16 -23.97
CA ASP A 644 -16.66 12.64 -23.39
C ASP A 644 -16.63 14.15 -23.27
N LEU A 645 -16.93 14.83 -24.37
CA LEU A 645 -17.01 16.29 -24.39
C LEU A 645 -18.08 16.80 -23.43
N PHE A 646 -19.25 16.14 -23.38
CA PHE A 646 -20.29 16.47 -22.40
C PHE A 646 -19.78 16.33 -20.97
N THR A 647 -19.09 15.24 -20.65
CA THR A 647 -18.60 14.93 -19.29
C THR A 647 -17.55 15.94 -18.83
N ILE A 648 -16.55 16.19 -19.69
CA ILE A 648 -15.48 17.16 -19.43
C ILE A 648 -16.08 18.55 -19.15
N ARG A 649 -16.89 19.04 -20.09
CA ARG A 649 -17.50 20.39 -20.00
C ARG A 649 -18.49 20.49 -18.84
N PHE A 650 -19.18 19.40 -18.49
CA PHE A 650 -20.07 19.37 -17.34
C PHE A 650 -19.31 19.55 -16.02
N PHE A 651 -18.21 18.82 -15.80
CA PHE A 651 -17.46 18.94 -14.55
C PHE A 651 -16.69 20.26 -14.46
N GLU A 652 -16.20 20.80 -15.58
CA GLU A 652 -15.62 22.15 -15.64
C GLU A 652 -16.56 23.24 -15.10
N ILE A 653 -17.88 23.07 -15.31
CA ILE A 653 -18.87 24.00 -14.75
C ILE A 653 -19.36 23.58 -13.36
N TRP A 654 -19.58 22.28 -13.12
CA TRP A 654 -20.18 21.78 -11.89
C TRP A 654 -19.32 22.10 -10.66
N GLU A 655 -18.00 22.04 -10.80
CA GLU A 655 -17.04 22.31 -9.72
C GLU A 655 -16.96 23.80 -9.34
N LYS A 656 -17.32 24.70 -10.25
CA LYS A 656 -17.29 26.15 -10.03
C LYS A 656 -18.62 26.71 -9.52
N LEU A 657 -19.70 25.96 -9.67
CA LEU A 657 -21.05 26.39 -9.30
C LEU A 657 -21.35 26.06 -7.83
N PRO A 658 -22.19 26.86 -7.15
CA PRO A 658 -22.54 26.59 -5.75
C PRO A 658 -23.29 25.25 -5.60
N VAL A 659 -22.87 24.47 -4.60
CA VAL A 659 -23.53 23.20 -4.25
C VAL A 659 -24.84 23.44 -3.49
N ARG A 660 -24.90 24.51 -2.68
CA ARG A 660 -26.07 24.93 -1.90
C ARG A 660 -26.38 26.41 -2.14
N ALA A 661 -27.65 26.76 -2.01
CA ALA A 661 -28.09 28.15 -2.14
C ALA A 661 -27.52 28.99 -1.00
N THR A 662 -27.10 30.21 -1.31
CA THR A 662 -26.65 31.22 -0.34
C THR A 662 -27.64 32.38 -0.34
N PRO A 663 -27.60 33.30 0.66
CA PRO A 663 -28.45 34.49 0.64
C PRO A 663 -28.24 35.38 -0.60
N SER A 664 -27.06 35.30 -1.23
CA SER A 664 -26.65 36.15 -2.35
C SER A 664 -26.74 35.49 -3.73
N LEU A 665 -26.82 34.15 -3.81
CA LEU A 665 -26.80 33.41 -5.06
C LEU A 665 -27.44 32.03 -4.86
N ASP A 666 -28.47 31.71 -5.65
CA ASP A 666 -29.07 30.38 -5.66
C ASP A 666 -28.22 29.39 -6.48
N VAL A 667 -28.67 28.14 -6.54
CA VAL A 667 -28.09 27.09 -7.38
C VAL A 667 -28.83 26.95 -8.70
N PRO A 668 -28.14 26.71 -9.83
CA PRO A 668 -28.79 26.62 -11.12
C PRO A 668 -29.72 25.41 -11.20
N ARG A 669 -30.96 25.67 -11.61
CA ARG A 669 -31.96 24.62 -11.88
C ARG A 669 -31.63 23.88 -13.17
N TYR A 670 -32.30 22.75 -13.40
CA TYR A 670 -32.03 21.86 -14.52
C TYR A 670 -31.84 22.55 -15.89
N LEU A 671 -32.74 23.45 -16.29
CA LEU A 671 -32.66 24.14 -17.59
C LEU A 671 -31.62 25.29 -17.59
N GLN A 672 -31.43 25.97 -16.46
CA GLN A 672 -30.39 27.00 -16.28
C GLN A 672 -29.00 26.37 -16.40
N LEU A 673 -28.78 25.23 -15.72
CA LEU A 673 -27.54 24.46 -15.78
C LEU A 673 -27.24 23.96 -17.19
N LEU A 674 -28.26 23.49 -17.93
CA LEU A 674 -28.10 23.09 -19.32
C LEU A 674 -27.78 24.26 -20.26
N ALA A 675 -28.33 25.46 -20.00
CA ALA A 675 -27.99 26.66 -20.76
C ALA A 675 -26.56 27.12 -20.47
N LEU A 676 -26.12 27.11 -19.20
CA LEU A 676 -24.73 27.37 -18.83
C LEU A 676 -23.77 26.39 -19.50
N LEU A 677 -24.11 25.09 -19.51
CA LEU A 677 -23.33 24.07 -20.20
C LEU A 677 -23.20 24.34 -21.69
N SER A 678 -24.29 24.72 -22.37
CA SER A 678 -24.22 25.01 -23.81
C SER A 678 -23.43 26.28 -24.12
N PHE A 679 -23.57 27.35 -23.32
CA PHE A 679 -22.71 28.53 -23.44
C PHE A 679 -21.24 28.15 -23.28
N HIS A 680 -20.90 27.41 -22.22
CA HIS A 680 -19.53 26.99 -21.95
C HIS A 680 -18.96 26.13 -23.08
N VAL A 681 -19.72 25.13 -23.58
CA VAL A 681 -19.33 24.30 -24.72
C VAL A 681 -19.07 25.14 -25.96
N PHE A 682 -20.00 26.04 -26.32
CA PHE A 682 -19.90 26.83 -27.55
C PHE A 682 -18.76 27.86 -27.52
N ILE A 683 -18.47 28.46 -26.36
CA ILE A 683 -17.31 29.33 -26.17
C ILE A 683 -16.01 28.52 -26.29
N GLN A 684 -15.89 27.41 -25.55
CA GLN A 684 -14.67 26.61 -25.52
C GLN A 684 -14.35 25.97 -26.88
N ASP A 685 -15.38 25.49 -27.59
CA ASP A 685 -15.21 24.88 -28.91
C ASP A 685 -15.17 25.91 -30.05
N ARG A 686 -15.31 27.20 -29.72
CA ARG A 686 -15.24 28.34 -30.65
C ARG A 686 -16.17 28.16 -31.85
N VAL A 687 -17.47 28.00 -31.58
CA VAL A 687 -18.45 27.92 -32.67
C VAL A 687 -18.58 29.28 -33.38
N ASP A 688 -18.73 29.26 -34.69
CA ASP A 688 -18.86 30.48 -35.51
C ASP A 688 -20.24 31.10 -35.40
N VAL A 689 -21.26 30.26 -35.13
CA VAL A 689 -22.64 30.66 -34.93
C VAL A 689 -23.30 29.75 -33.91
N ALA A 690 -23.98 30.32 -32.93
CA ALA A 690 -24.78 29.57 -31.96
C ALA A 690 -26.27 29.90 -32.08
N ILE A 691 -27.09 28.86 -32.25
CA ILE A 691 -28.55 28.96 -32.39
C ILE A 691 -29.17 28.52 -31.08
N PHE A 692 -29.88 29.44 -30.41
CA PHE A 692 -30.51 29.18 -29.12
C PHE A 692 -32.03 29.18 -29.23
N GLU A 693 -32.65 28.08 -28.83
CA GLU A 693 -34.08 28.02 -28.54
C GLU A 693 -34.34 28.42 -27.07
N THR A 694 -35.29 29.34 -26.85
CA THR A 694 -35.81 29.63 -25.51
C THR A 694 -36.59 28.44 -24.95
N HIS A 695 -36.58 28.22 -23.63
CA HIS A 695 -37.30 27.11 -23.00
C HIS A 695 -38.82 27.32 -23.01
N LEU A 696 -39.32 28.29 -22.25
CA LEU A 696 -40.75 28.53 -22.05
C LEU A 696 -41.17 29.92 -22.56
N GLY A 697 -40.34 30.90 -22.26
CA GLY A 697 -40.66 32.31 -22.36
C GLY A 697 -39.78 33.04 -23.37
N GLY A 698 -39.17 34.14 -22.92
CA GLY A 698 -38.31 35.05 -23.68
C GLY A 698 -37.64 36.03 -22.71
N GLU A 699 -38.36 37.05 -22.24
CA GLU A 699 -37.85 38.10 -21.33
C GLU A 699 -37.10 37.52 -20.13
N PHE A 700 -37.71 36.57 -19.44
CA PHE A 700 -37.18 35.92 -18.23
C PHE A 700 -36.61 34.51 -18.49
N ASP A 701 -36.29 34.19 -19.75
CA ASP A 701 -35.70 32.88 -20.08
C ASP A 701 -34.21 32.85 -19.71
N ALA A 702 -33.70 31.69 -19.29
CA ALA A 702 -32.28 31.54 -18.92
C ALA A 702 -31.33 31.86 -20.09
N THR A 703 -31.80 31.69 -21.33
CA THR A 703 -31.04 32.03 -22.53
C THR A 703 -31.00 33.53 -22.81
N ASN A 704 -31.84 34.36 -22.18
CA ASN A 704 -31.96 35.80 -22.46
C ASN A 704 -30.91 36.69 -21.77
N ILE A 705 -29.84 36.09 -21.25
CA ILE A 705 -28.60 36.79 -20.91
C ILE A 705 -27.80 37.18 -22.16
N ILE A 706 -28.13 36.62 -23.33
CA ILE A 706 -27.57 37.01 -24.61
C ILE A 706 -27.95 38.47 -24.88
N SER A 707 -26.97 39.37 -24.83
CA SER A 707 -27.20 40.82 -24.91
C SER A 707 -27.23 41.35 -26.34
N ALA A 708 -26.40 40.79 -27.25
CA ALA A 708 -26.30 41.23 -28.64
C ALA A 708 -26.42 40.06 -29.64
N PRO A 709 -27.60 39.42 -29.77
CA PRO A 709 -27.85 38.46 -30.85
C PRO A 709 -27.86 39.17 -32.20
N ILE A 710 -27.35 38.51 -33.24
CA ILE A 710 -27.36 39.04 -34.61
C ILE A 710 -28.77 39.06 -35.17
N VAL A 711 -29.51 37.99 -34.92
CA VAL A 711 -30.90 37.83 -35.37
C VAL A 711 -31.75 37.24 -34.25
N THR A 712 -32.95 37.79 -34.08
CA THR A 712 -33.97 37.27 -33.18
C THR A 712 -35.19 36.85 -33.99
N ALA A 713 -35.81 35.72 -33.63
CA ALA A 713 -36.94 35.17 -34.36
C ALA A 713 -38.06 34.72 -33.42
N ILE A 714 -39.29 35.13 -33.74
CA ILE A 714 -40.50 34.71 -33.03
C ILE A 714 -41.34 33.81 -33.93
N THR A 715 -41.38 32.51 -33.63
CA THR A 715 -42.26 31.56 -34.32
C THR A 715 -43.73 31.76 -33.91
N SER A 716 -44.64 30.92 -34.40
CA SER A 716 -46.07 31.06 -34.09
C SER A 716 -46.35 31.12 -32.58
N ILE A 717 -47.12 32.13 -32.17
CA ILE A 717 -47.57 32.31 -30.78
C ILE A 717 -49.01 31.83 -30.69
N SER A 718 -49.27 31.00 -29.69
CA SER A 718 -50.61 30.57 -29.31
C SER A 718 -50.73 30.53 -27.79
N MET A 719 -51.95 30.44 -27.28
CA MET A 719 -52.20 30.25 -25.85
C MET A 719 -51.49 29.00 -25.34
N ASP A 720 -50.63 29.19 -24.33
CA ASP A 720 -49.86 28.14 -23.67
C ASP A 720 -49.37 28.63 -22.30
N HIS A 721 -49.17 27.70 -21.36
CA HIS A 721 -48.59 27.97 -20.03
C HIS A 721 -49.17 29.18 -19.27
N ARG A 722 -50.51 29.34 -19.27
CA ARG A 722 -51.24 30.49 -18.68
C ARG A 722 -50.85 30.83 -17.24
N LYS A 723 -50.54 29.82 -16.42
CA LYS A 723 -50.13 30.00 -15.01
C LYS A 723 -48.77 30.70 -14.86
N LEU A 724 -47.90 30.60 -15.87
CA LEU A 724 -46.55 31.17 -15.86
C LEU A 724 -46.50 32.45 -16.70
N LEU A 725 -46.89 32.39 -17.98
CA LEU A 725 -46.69 33.49 -18.93
C LEU A 725 -47.81 34.53 -18.92
N GLY A 726 -48.86 34.33 -18.12
CA GLY A 726 -50.00 35.22 -18.00
C GLY A 726 -51.27 34.70 -18.67
N PRO A 727 -52.43 35.29 -18.35
CA PRO A 727 -53.74 34.75 -18.72
C PRO A 727 -54.12 34.95 -20.20
N THR A 728 -53.47 35.88 -20.92
CA THR A 728 -53.86 36.27 -22.30
C THR A 728 -52.74 36.04 -23.32
N ILE A 729 -53.09 36.04 -24.61
CA ILE A 729 -52.12 35.82 -25.70
C ILE A 729 -51.13 36.99 -25.82
N GLU A 730 -51.55 38.19 -25.45
CA GLU A 730 -50.75 39.40 -25.38
C GLU A 730 -49.64 39.28 -24.33
N HIS A 731 -49.94 38.73 -23.15
CA HIS A 731 -48.93 38.48 -22.12
C HIS A 731 -47.86 37.50 -22.62
N ILE A 732 -48.29 36.42 -23.29
CA ILE A 732 -47.38 35.43 -23.88
C ILE A 732 -46.53 36.08 -24.97
N ALA A 733 -47.13 36.92 -25.83
CA ALA A 733 -46.43 37.64 -26.88
C ALA A 733 -45.41 38.63 -26.32
N TRP A 734 -45.77 39.40 -25.29
CA TRP A 734 -44.88 40.33 -24.60
C TRP A 734 -43.66 39.61 -24.05
N HIS A 735 -43.89 38.47 -23.39
CA HIS A 735 -42.83 37.71 -22.78
C HIS A 735 -41.90 37.08 -23.84
N LYS A 736 -42.43 36.55 -24.93
CA LYS A 736 -41.62 35.94 -26.01
C LYS A 736 -40.83 36.99 -26.79
N ALA A 737 -41.42 38.15 -27.04
CA ALA A 737 -40.75 39.29 -27.67
C ALA A 737 -39.62 39.89 -26.81
N GLY A 738 -39.48 39.47 -25.55
CA GLY A 738 -38.41 39.92 -24.67
C GLY A 738 -36.99 39.56 -25.13
N ILE A 739 -36.86 38.65 -26.09
CA ILE A 739 -35.57 38.34 -26.73
C ILE A 739 -35.15 39.39 -27.75
N PHE A 740 -36.01 40.33 -28.14
CA PHE A 740 -35.60 41.43 -29.00
C PHE A 740 -34.58 42.31 -28.27
N LYS A 741 -33.49 42.65 -28.96
CA LYS A 741 -32.38 43.45 -28.43
C LYS A 741 -32.01 44.55 -29.42
N PRO A 742 -31.63 45.74 -28.93
CA PRO A 742 -31.11 46.81 -29.78
C PRO A 742 -29.98 46.31 -30.70
N GLY A 743 -29.98 46.75 -31.96
CA GLY A 743 -28.98 46.35 -32.96
C GLY A 743 -29.18 44.95 -33.56
N SER A 744 -30.15 44.16 -33.08
CA SER A 744 -30.48 42.86 -33.65
C SER A 744 -31.53 42.96 -34.76
N LEU A 745 -31.43 42.11 -35.79
CA LEU A 745 -32.49 41.98 -36.78
C LEU A 745 -33.63 41.12 -36.22
N ALA A 746 -34.85 41.65 -36.19
CA ALA A 746 -36.01 40.99 -35.59
C ALA A 746 -36.98 40.45 -36.64
N PHE A 747 -37.29 39.16 -36.57
CA PHE A 747 -38.24 38.48 -37.47
C PHE A 747 -39.35 37.77 -36.71
N SER A 748 -40.51 37.64 -37.34
CA SER A 748 -41.57 36.76 -36.84
C SER A 748 -42.29 36.06 -37.98
N SER A 749 -42.83 34.86 -37.76
CA SER A 749 -43.87 34.31 -38.64
C SER A 749 -45.10 35.23 -38.64
N LEU A 750 -45.97 35.14 -39.65
CA LEU A 750 -47.29 35.79 -39.59
C LEU A 750 -48.03 35.40 -38.29
N GLN A 751 -48.65 36.39 -37.66
CA GLN A 751 -49.40 36.23 -36.40
C GLN A 751 -50.80 36.83 -36.54
N GLU A 752 -51.70 36.48 -35.62
CA GLU A 752 -52.96 37.18 -35.42
C GLU A 752 -52.72 38.64 -35.02
N GLN A 753 -53.67 39.52 -35.32
CA GLN A 753 -53.50 40.97 -35.16
C GLN A 753 -53.16 41.40 -33.73
N ALA A 754 -53.76 40.75 -32.72
CA ALA A 754 -53.48 41.02 -31.31
C ALA A 754 -52.00 40.77 -30.95
N VAL A 755 -51.47 39.60 -31.35
CA VAL A 755 -50.06 39.24 -31.16
C VAL A 755 -49.16 40.15 -31.98
N ALA A 756 -49.47 40.38 -33.26
CA ALA A 756 -48.67 41.23 -34.14
C ALA A 756 -48.53 42.66 -33.59
N THR A 757 -49.58 43.19 -32.96
CA THR A 757 -49.57 44.51 -32.30
C THR A 757 -48.58 44.53 -31.14
N VAL A 758 -48.62 43.53 -30.25
CA VAL A 758 -47.69 43.42 -29.13
C VAL A 758 -46.25 43.24 -29.59
N LEU A 759 -46.01 42.43 -30.63
CA LEU A 759 -44.67 42.24 -31.18
C LEU A 759 -44.10 43.56 -31.75
N ARG A 760 -44.91 44.35 -32.47
CA ARG A 760 -44.49 45.67 -32.97
C ARG A 760 -44.19 46.65 -31.85
N GLN A 761 -45.05 46.68 -30.82
CA GLN A 761 -44.85 47.51 -29.65
C GLN A 761 -43.53 47.13 -28.95
N ARG A 762 -43.32 45.84 -28.67
CA ARG A 762 -42.08 45.37 -28.02
C ARG A 762 -40.84 45.58 -28.87
N ALA A 763 -40.93 45.43 -30.19
CA ALA A 763 -39.83 45.76 -31.08
C ALA A 763 -39.46 47.24 -30.95
N THR A 764 -40.46 48.13 -30.93
CA THR A 764 -40.26 49.58 -30.74
C THR A 764 -39.64 49.89 -29.38
N GLU A 765 -40.13 49.28 -28.30
CA GLU A 765 -39.56 49.42 -26.94
C GLU A 765 -38.09 48.97 -26.86
N LYS A 766 -37.71 47.95 -27.64
CA LYS A 766 -36.34 47.42 -27.71
C LYS A 766 -35.51 48.07 -28.83
N GLY A 767 -36.00 49.12 -29.49
CA GLY A 767 -35.28 49.87 -30.51
C GLY A 767 -35.04 49.13 -31.83
N VAL A 768 -35.91 48.17 -32.18
CA VAL A 768 -35.82 47.39 -33.42
C VAL A 768 -37.14 47.38 -34.19
N VAL A 769 -37.09 47.03 -35.48
CA VAL A 769 -38.29 46.83 -36.30
C VAL A 769 -38.45 45.34 -36.58
N VAL A 770 -39.61 44.77 -36.21
CA VAL A 770 -39.92 43.37 -36.49
C VAL A 770 -40.46 43.19 -37.91
N LYS A 771 -39.85 42.30 -38.69
CA LYS A 771 -40.31 41.91 -40.03
C LYS A 771 -41.12 40.61 -39.96
N PHE A 772 -42.35 40.67 -40.45
CA PHE A 772 -43.22 39.49 -40.52
C PHE A 772 -42.97 38.71 -41.83
N VAL A 773 -42.76 37.41 -41.70
CA VAL A 773 -42.38 36.50 -42.79
C VAL A 773 -43.56 35.60 -43.15
N GLY A 774 -43.99 35.71 -44.41
CA GLY A 774 -45.00 34.85 -45.02
C GLY A 774 -44.41 33.56 -45.59
N LEU A 775 -45.20 32.85 -46.39
CA LEU A 775 -44.73 31.66 -47.10
C LEU A 775 -43.78 32.09 -48.23
N ASP A 776 -42.58 31.52 -48.21
CA ASP A 776 -41.57 31.75 -49.24
C ASP A 776 -41.78 30.80 -50.43
N SER A 777 -41.85 31.36 -51.64
CA SER A 777 -42.06 30.62 -52.89
C SER A 777 -40.84 29.81 -53.33
N ALA A 778 -39.65 30.09 -52.79
CA ALA A 778 -38.42 29.36 -53.10
C ALA A 778 -38.28 28.02 -52.36
N LEU A 779 -39.23 27.68 -51.47
CA LEU A 779 -39.18 26.41 -50.75
C LEU A 779 -39.41 25.21 -51.68
N PRO A 780 -38.67 24.09 -51.49
CA PRO A 780 -38.82 22.91 -52.33
C PRO A 780 -40.21 22.28 -52.15
N THR A 781 -40.91 22.05 -53.26
CA THR A 781 -42.29 21.52 -53.26
C THR A 781 -42.38 20.05 -52.83
N ASN A 782 -41.28 19.29 -53.02
CA ASN A 782 -41.27 17.83 -52.86
C ASN A 782 -40.60 17.33 -51.57
N ALA A 783 -40.06 18.21 -50.73
CA ALA A 783 -39.35 17.81 -49.52
C ALA A 783 -40.31 17.32 -48.42
N VAL A 784 -40.18 16.04 -48.03
CA VAL A 784 -41.06 15.37 -47.06
C VAL A 784 -41.11 16.11 -45.71
N ALA A 785 -39.97 16.61 -45.24
CA ALA A 785 -39.84 17.31 -43.96
C ALA A 785 -40.65 18.61 -43.85
N ILE A 786 -41.02 19.23 -44.98
CA ILE A 786 -41.81 20.47 -45.02
C ILE A 786 -43.19 20.29 -45.68
N LYS A 787 -43.66 19.04 -45.85
CA LYS A 787 -45.04 18.79 -46.34
C LYS A 787 -46.10 19.50 -45.49
N PRO A 788 -46.06 19.48 -44.14
CA PRO A 788 -47.04 20.19 -43.32
C PRO A 788 -46.95 21.70 -43.51
N LYS A 789 -48.09 22.39 -43.66
CA LYS A 789 -48.16 23.86 -43.83
C LYS A 789 -47.39 24.62 -42.74
N ALA A 790 -47.48 24.16 -41.49
CA ALA A 790 -46.75 24.76 -40.37
C ALA A 790 -45.22 24.66 -40.54
N GLN A 791 -44.72 23.54 -41.08
CA GLN A 791 -43.28 23.38 -41.34
C GLN A 791 -42.79 24.23 -42.51
N LYS A 792 -43.64 24.48 -43.52
CA LYS A 792 -43.32 25.46 -44.57
C LYS A 792 -43.11 26.85 -43.98
N LEU A 793 -43.99 27.32 -43.09
CA LEU A 793 -43.84 28.61 -42.42
C LEU A 793 -42.59 28.65 -41.52
N ASN A 794 -42.32 27.59 -40.76
CA ASN A 794 -41.10 27.50 -39.95
C ASN A 794 -39.83 27.57 -40.81
N CYS A 795 -39.84 26.93 -41.98
CA CYS A 795 -38.73 26.94 -42.93
C CYS A 795 -38.58 28.29 -43.63
N SER A 796 -39.68 28.96 -44.02
CA SER A 796 -39.64 30.33 -44.56
C SER A 796 -39.04 31.32 -43.55
N LEU A 797 -39.45 31.23 -42.28
CA LEU A 797 -38.86 32.03 -41.21
C LEU A 797 -37.36 31.71 -41.03
N ALA A 798 -36.99 30.43 -41.04
CA ALA A 798 -35.59 30.01 -40.95
C ALA A 798 -34.74 30.57 -42.10
N LEU A 799 -35.26 30.53 -43.34
CA LEU A 799 -34.57 31.06 -44.52
C LEU A 799 -34.31 32.57 -44.40
N ALA A 800 -35.34 33.33 -44.00
CA ALA A 800 -35.21 34.77 -43.77
C ALA A 800 -34.18 35.10 -42.67
N VAL A 801 -34.18 34.34 -41.58
CA VAL A 801 -33.24 34.47 -40.46
C VAL A 801 -31.80 34.16 -40.90
N VAL A 802 -31.60 33.08 -41.66
CA VAL A 802 -30.26 32.70 -42.18
C VAL A 802 -29.74 33.74 -43.14
N TRP A 803 -30.58 34.23 -44.07
CA TRP A 803 -30.19 35.28 -44.99
C TRP A 803 -29.77 36.56 -44.26
N ALA A 804 -30.57 36.99 -43.28
CA ALA A 804 -30.24 38.14 -42.45
C ALA A 804 -28.92 37.97 -41.71
N TRP A 805 -28.68 36.80 -41.13
CA TRP A 805 -27.44 36.49 -40.43
C TRP A 805 -26.22 36.50 -41.36
N LEU A 806 -26.34 35.85 -42.53
CA LEU A 806 -25.27 35.81 -43.53
C LEU A 806 -24.95 37.21 -44.07
N SER A 807 -25.97 38.01 -44.38
CA SER A 807 -25.77 39.39 -44.83
C SER A 807 -25.12 40.28 -43.77
N ALA A 808 -25.34 40.00 -42.48
CA ALA A 808 -24.70 40.72 -41.39
C ALA A 808 -23.25 40.28 -41.12
N LYS A 809 -22.85 39.08 -41.60
CA LYS A 809 -21.52 38.49 -41.30
C LYS A 809 -20.59 38.36 -42.49
N LEU A 810 -21.12 38.31 -43.71
CA LEU A 810 -20.32 38.23 -44.93
C LEU A 810 -20.23 39.60 -45.63
N PRO A 811 -19.07 39.96 -46.19
CA PRO A 811 -18.92 41.18 -46.97
C PRO A 811 -19.79 41.11 -48.24
N ILE A 812 -20.29 42.28 -48.68
CA ILE A 812 -21.30 42.44 -49.74
C ILE A 812 -20.92 41.73 -51.06
N GLY A 813 -19.62 41.55 -51.35
CA GLY A 813 -19.12 40.85 -52.55
C GLY A 813 -19.24 39.31 -52.54
N ALA A 814 -19.46 38.67 -51.38
CA ALA A 814 -19.63 37.21 -51.28
C ALA A 814 -21.08 36.75 -51.53
N MET A 815 -22.02 37.69 -51.72
CA MET A 815 -23.45 37.39 -51.90
C MET A 815 -23.80 36.71 -53.23
N CYS A 816 -22.92 36.76 -54.24
CA CYS A 816 -23.20 36.20 -55.58
C CYS A 816 -23.32 34.66 -55.64
N VAL A 817 -22.99 33.93 -54.57
CA VAL A 817 -22.97 32.45 -54.55
C VAL A 817 -24.26 31.83 -53.95
N LEU A 818 -25.22 32.63 -53.48
CA LEU A 818 -26.38 32.14 -52.73
C LEU A 818 -27.57 31.67 -53.61
N ARG A 819 -27.40 30.53 -54.30
CA ARG A 819 -28.51 29.68 -54.79
C ARG A 819 -28.48 28.32 -54.08
N ILE A 820 -28.85 28.28 -52.81
CA ILE A 820 -28.78 27.04 -52.00
C ILE A 820 -29.99 26.11 -52.17
N LEU A 821 -31.12 26.60 -52.67
CA LEU A 821 -32.34 25.79 -52.82
C LEU A 821 -32.57 25.20 -54.23
N GLN A 822 -31.70 25.48 -55.21
CA GLN A 822 -31.87 25.00 -56.60
C GLN A 822 -31.04 23.73 -56.95
N GLY A 823 -30.33 23.12 -56.00
CA GLY A 823 -29.45 21.98 -56.28
C GLY A 823 -29.48 20.94 -55.19
N ALA A 824 -30.63 20.28 -55.01
CA ALA A 824 -30.76 19.00 -54.33
C ALA A 824 -31.46 18.05 -55.31
N GLU A 825 -30.65 17.45 -56.20
CA GLU A 825 -30.94 16.14 -56.80
C GLU A 825 -30.35 15.05 -55.91
#